data_AF-A0A5Q2VRL0-F1
#
_entry.id   AF-A0A5Q2VRL0-F1
#
_cell.length_a   1.000
_cell.length_b   1.000
_cell.length_c   1.000
_cell.angle_alpha   90.00
_cell.angle_beta   90.00
_cell.angle_gamma   90.00
#
_symmetry.space_group_name_H-M   'P 1'
#
loop_
_entity.id
_entity.type
_entity.pdbx_description
1 polymer ?
#
loop_
_entity_poly.entity_id
_entity_poly.type
_entity_poly.pdbx_seq_one_letter_code
_entity_poly.pdbx_strand_id
1 'polypeptide(L)'
;MFVLDQTLVLTAADLAEECEYGLLHQAAALHDRLRGGNAGRAGAAGSAGRAGRAAGAARAAGVGEAGGAGRGGRPERGRTIGERIGALARERREEVATRLVEEAGGAKPALTRIGRAERTRRGYVEQQERTIAAIRSGAAVVAGAAFFHDGLQVSADFLVATPRGHRIQLVTTARQTRVKDLVRVGAIAAAARAAGIVLDPEAVVESTGPATTHALEDLEVVAGLRRERLERLLATGAGADVGPEWGDETWWSCGYCSPCRRGIEEHRDVRLVWGLRRHHRAALLGAGIRTIDELAATDGPVPHLDHADLDRLRGQARLQLRQERAEAAGADVTVFAEVHSPGVLARLPMPDPGDLFFDFEGDPWWHDGREWGLEYLFGIREADTSDYVTFWAHSLAEEKRALLGFLDYVRERRRARPGMHIYHYAFYEPATLRRLTQRHGVGAEEVTDLLDAGVFVDLYDVVKHGVHVSQRSFSLKKLEPLYMGEELRTDSAVTDGGASILVYEEATRARQRGDGQTWRERLADLAEYNAYDCRSTERLRDWLLAHRDDPAELGDPGEPGGPGELGDPGGPGDPGEPGESGGPGDPGEPGGPGDPGEPGESVEPGEPGARLESAAVDGMPEPRRLGGGSGWAASASRPRIESEEVAHRHRSATAPEEAAAIRDRLLGPEGGAAVGQDSGRHSGGGSDQRSGREPAGELGRHAVRDSGPRPADVLVVAFTSDQADLLRDELAAAGMPSVRVEAVAESGTEPADAVIVSVVASTLAEAVGGPASILDREVWERLVGRAREVIRVVHSDQLLQTMPREADVLPGVAALARLLRPLETKRGR
;
A
#
# COMPACT_ATOMS: atom_id res chain seq x y z
N MET A 1 -8.92 1.86 -17.94
CA MET A 1 -9.95 2.62 -18.65
C MET A 1 -9.67 2.56 -20.14
N PHE A 2 -10.67 2.77 -20.99
CA PHE A 2 -10.54 2.75 -22.44
C PHE A 2 -11.66 3.55 -23.11
N VAL A 3 -11.57 3.76 -24.41
CA VAL A 3 -12.55 4.55 -25.18
C VAL A 3 -13.53 3.63 -25.92
N LEU A 4 -14.83 3.92 -25.83
CA LEU A 4 -15.90 3.36 -26.66
C LEU A 4 -16.82 4.48 -27.14
N ASP A 5 -17.14 4.52 -28.43
CA ASP A 5 -18.14 5.46 -28.99
C ASP A 5 -17.95 6.91 -28.55
N GLN A 6 -16.69 7.38 -28.56
CA GLN A 6 -16.28 8.71 -28.10
C GLN A 6 -16.49 8.98 -26.59
N THR A 7 -16.68 7.95 -25.78
CA THR A 7 -16.83 8.04 -24.33
C THR A 7 -15.76 7.22 -23.61
N LEU A 8 -15.35 7.70 -22.44
CA LEU A 8 -14.44 6.96 -21.58
C LEU A 8 -15.23 5.90 -20.82
N VAL A 9 -14.73 4.67 -20.84
CA VAL A 9 -15.25 3.53 -20.10
C VAL A 9 -14.24 3.13 -19.04
N LEU A 10 -14.72 3.09 -17.80
CA LEU A 10 -13.96 2.68 -16.64
C LEU A 10 -13.98 1.15 -16.49
N THR A 11 -13.00 0.63 -15.77
CA THR A 11 -12.89 -0.78 -15.40
C THR A 11 -12.71 -0.91 -13.90
N ALA A 12 -13.03 -2.08 -13.34
CA ALA A 12 -12.80 -2.36 -11.91
C ALA A 12 -11.34 -2.09 -11.49
N ALA A 13 -10.38 -2.30 -12.39
CA ALA A 13 -8.97 -2.01 -12.11
C ALA A 13 -8.74 -0.52 -11.86
N ASP A 14 -9.40 0.37 -12.61
CA ASP A 14 -9.21 1.82 -12.49
C ASP A 14 -9.69 2.35 -11.14
N LEU A 15 -10.77 1.79 -10.58
CA LEU A 15 -11.24 2.17 -9.24
C LEU A 15 -10.23 1.75 -8.15
N ALA A 16 -9.52 0.65 -8.39
CA ALA A 16 -8.55 0.11 -7.47
C ALA A 16 -7.16 0.77 -7.59
N GLU A 17 -6.94 1.62 -8.60
CA GLU A 17 -5.72 2.41 -8.72
C GLU A 17 -5.79 3.63 -7.80
N GLU A 18 -4.74 3.84 -7.00
CA GLU A 18 -4.64 4.98 -6.09
C GLU A 18 -3.91 6.17 -6.71
N CYS A 19 -3.03 5.92 -7.69
CA CYS A 19 -2.20 6.97 -8.26
C CYS A 19 -3.00 7.88 -9.20
N GLU A 20 -3.39 9.04 -8.70
CA GLU A 20 -4.14 10.06 -9.44
C GLU A 20 -3.33 10.61 -10.61
N TYR A 21 -2.05 10.90 -10.40
CA TYR A 21 -1.12 11.30 -11.47
C TYR A 21 -1.12 10.28 -12.62
N GLY A 22 -1.02 8.98 -12.28
CA GLY A 22 -1.03 7.90 -13.27
C GLY A 22 -2.35 7.78 -14.02
N LEU A 23 -3.48 7.87 -13.29
CA LEU A 23 -4.83 7.81 -13.85
C LEU A 23 -5.10 8.98 -14.81
N LEU A 24 -4.68 10.19 -14.46
CA LEU A 24 -4.86 11.38 -15.30
C LEU A 24 -3.99 11.32 -16.57
N HIS A 25 -2.75 10.84 -16.48
CA HIS A 25 -1.94 10.58 -17.68
C HIS A 25 -2.56 9.51 -18.59
N GLN A 26 -3.13 8.46 -18.01
CA GLN A 26 -3.84 7.44 -18.78
C GLN A 26 -5.08 8.03 -19.48
N ALA A 27 -5.83 8.89 -18.79
CA ALA A 27 -7.00 9.57 -19.33
C ALA A 27 -6.62 10.54 -20.47
N ALA A 28 -5.59 11.38 -20.28
CA ALA A 28 -5.09 12.31 -21.29
C ALA A 28 -4.64 11.57 -22.56
N ALA A 29 -3.89 10.47 -22.41
CA ALA A 29 -3.47 9.64 -23.54
C ALA A 29 -4.63 9.00 -24.32
N LEU A 30 -5.77 8.77 -23.66
CA LEU A 30 -7.00 8.29 -24.30
C LEU A 30 -7.78 9.42 -24.96
N HIS A 31 -7.76 10.63 -24.39
CA HIS A 31 -8.40 11.81 -24.96
C HIS A 31 -7.76 12.28 -26.26
N ASP A 32 -6.43 12.23 -26.36
CA ASP A 32 -5.72 12.51 -27.61
C ASP A 32 -6.17 11.58 -28.75
N ARG A 33 -6.41 10.29 -28.44
CA ARG A 33 -6.95 9.31 -29.40
C ARG A 33 -8.39 9.63 -29.82
N LEU A 34 -9.21 10.17 -28.92
CA LEU A 34 -10.58 10.62 -29.24
C LEU A 34 -10.55 11.73 -30.31
N ARG A 35 -9.63 12.70 -30.18
CA ARG A 35 -9.50 13.85 -31.08
C ARG A 35 -8.79 13.50 -32.40
N GLY A 36 -7.72 12.70 -32.36
CA GLY A 36 -7.02 12.23 -33.56
C GLY A 36 -7.91 11.39 -34.49
N GLY A 37 -8.88 10.67 -33.93
CA GLY A 37 -9.92 9.96 -34.70
C GLY A 37 -10.92 10.89 -35.42
N ASN A 38 -11.14 12.11 -34.90
CA ASN A 38 -12.00 13.13 -35.54
C ASN A 38 -11.26 13.93 -36.62
N ALA A 39 -9.96 14.18 -36.46
CA ALA A 39 -9.15 14.83 -37.50
C ALA A 39 -9.05 13.98 -38.79
N GLY A 40 -9.09 12.64 -38.67
CA GLY A 40 -9.09 11.72 -39.80
C GLY A 40 -10.41 11.64 -40.60
N ARG A 41 -11.52 12.18 -40.09
CA ARG A 41 -12.83 12.18 -40.78
C ARG A 41 -13.22 13.53 -41.40
N ALA A 42 -12.61 14.63 -40.98
CA ALA A 42 -12.92 15.97 -41.49
C ALA A 42 -11.98 16.44 -42.63
N GLY A 43 -10.91 15.71 -42.95
CA GLY A 43 -9.90 16.11 -43.94
C GLY A 43 -9.96 15.45 -45.33
N ALA A 44 -10.94 14.58 -45.60
CA ALA A 44 -11.05 13.86 -46.88
C ALA A 44 -12.09 14.48 -47.83
N ALA A 45 -12.09 15.81 -47.96
CA ALA A 45 -12.82 16.52 -49.02
C ALA A 45 -12.19 17.90 -49.26
N GLY A 46 -11.04 17.95 -49.93
CA GLY A 46 -10.50 19.21 -50.45
C GLY A 46 -8.99 19.24 -50.61
N SER A 47 -8.55 19.45 -51.85
CA SER A 47 -7.19 19.78 -52.30
C SER A 47 -6.19 18.63 -52.47
N ALA A 48 -6.30 17.99 -53.63
CA ALA A 48 -5.14 17.50 -54.36
C ALA A 48 -4.33 18.70 -54.89
N GLY A 49 -3.03 18.79 -54.57
CA GLY A 49 -2.17 19.88 -55.03
C GLY A 49 -0.71 19.81 -54.58
N ARG A 50 0.04 18.87 -55.17
CA ARG A 50 1.51 18.78 -55.41
C ARG A 50 2.54 19.52 -54.51
N ALA A 51 3.56 18.72 -54.15
CA ALA A 51 5.00 18.98 -53.93
C ALA A 51 5.43 19.36 -52.49
N GLY A 52 6.39 18.71 -51.83
CA GLY A 52 7.25 17.56 -52.14
C GLY A 52 8.28 17.33 -51.02
N ARG A 53 8.62 16.04 -50.74
CA ARG A 53 9.85 15.44 -50.14
C ARG A 53 10.39 16.11 -48.84
N ALA A 54 10.55 15.42 -47.70
CA ALA A 54 11.18 14.12 -47.53
C ALA A 54 10.72 13.43 -46.22
N ALA A 55 10.36 12.15 -46.33
CA ALA A 55 10.27 11.21 -45.23
C ALA A 55 10.78 9.86 -45.73
N GLY A 56 11.68 9.24 -44.97
CA GLY A 56 11.97 7.81 -45.02
C GLY A 56 12.16 7.34 -43.58
N ALA A 57 11.79 6.15 -43.17
CA ALA A 57 10.93 5.13 -43.77
C ALA A 57 10.66 4.13 -42.63
N ALA A 58 9.39 3.82 -42.35
CA ALA A 58 9.01 2.58 -41.67
C ALA A 58 7.51 2.36 -41.85
N ARG A 59 7.11 1.77 -42.98
CA ARG A 59 5.81 1.09 -43.08
C ARG A 59 5.98 -0.27 -43.73
N ALA A 60 5.42 -1.24 -43.02
CA ALA A 60 5.08 -2.56 -43.47
C ALA A 60 4.16 -2.53 -44.70
N ALA A 61 4.30 -3.53 -45.56
CA ALA A 61 3.24 -4.01 -46.42
C ALA A 61 3.39 -5.54 -46.55
N GLY A 62 2.27 -6.24 -46.40
CA GLY A 62 2.15 -7.66 -46.71
C GLY A 62 1.66 -7.90 -48.13
N VAL A 63 1.36 -9.19 -48.35
CA VAL A 63 0.52 -9.84 -49.38
C VAL A 63 1.32 -10.74 -50.35
N GLY A 64 0.88 -12.01 -50.43
CA GLY A 64 0.97 -12.82 -51.66
C GLY A 64 1.44 -14.27 -51.45
N GLU A 65 0.51 -15.22 -51.56
CA GLU A 65 0.70 -16.67 -51.50
C GLU A 65 1.53 -17.26 -52.66
N ALA A 66 2.34 -18.30 -52.38
CA ALA A 66 2.27 -19.65 -53.00
C ALA A 66 3.62 -20.40 -52.95
N GLY A 67 3.61 -21.62 -52.41
CA GLY A 67 4.49 -22.72 -52.86
C GLY A 67 5.65 -23.16 -51.96
N GLY A 68 5.52 -24.37 -51.39
CA GLY A 68 6.64 -25.33 -51.34
C GLY A 68 7.52 -25.40 -50.08
N ALA A 69 7.22 -26.39 -49.23
CA ALA A 69 8.15 -27.24 -48.47
C ALA A 69 9.34 -26.61 -47.70
N GLY A 70 9.29 -26.74 -46.37
CA GLY A 70 10.47 -26.61 -45.50
C GLY A 70 10.09 -26.42 -44.05
N ARG A 71 9.86 -27.52 -43.31
CA ARG A 71 9.73 -27.49 -41.84
C ARG A 71 11.07 -27.12 -41.23
N GLY A 72 11.29 -25.82 -40.99
CA GLY A 72 12.29 -25.30 -40.08
C GLY A 72 11.58 -24.63 -38.93
N GLY A 73 11.69 -25.18 -37.72
CA GLY A 73 11.11 -24.60 -36.52
C GLY A 73 11.60 -23.17 -36.34
N ARG A 74 10.68 -22.22 -36.23
CA ARG A 74 11.01 -20.89 -35.69
C ARG A 74 11.40 -21.10 -34.23
N PRO A 75 12.52 -20.53 -33.74
CA PRO A 75 12.85 -20.58 -32.33
C PRO A 75 11.71 -19.97 -31.52
N GLU A 76 11.20 -20.70 -30.52
CA GLU A 76 10.23 -20.19 -29.57
C GLU A 76 10.85 -18.98 -28.87
N ARG A 77 10.18 -17.82 -28.95
CA ARG A 77 10.56 -16.68 -28.11
C ARG A 77 10.41 -17.09 -26.65
N GLY A 78 11.46 -16.88 -25.84
CA GLY A 78 11.46 -17.21 -24.41
C GLY A 78 10.27 -16.57 -23.69
N ARG A 79 9.59 -17.35 -22.85
CA ARG A 79 8.44 -16.87 -22.06
C ARG A 79 8.92 -15.90 -20.99
N THR A 80 8.13 -14.87 -20.73
CA THR A 80 8.38 -13.93 -19.63
C THR A 80 7.73 -14.42 -18.32
N ILE A 81 8.23 -13.93 -17.18
CA ILE A 81 7.61 -14.20 -15.88
C ILE A 81 6.14 -13.72 -15.83
N GLY A 82 5.83 -12.61 -16.51
CA GLY A 82 4.46 -12.09 -16.61
C GLY A 82 3.53 -13.04 -17.38
N GLU A 83 4.00 -13.67 -18.45
CA GLU A 83 3.24 -14.69 -19.18
C GLU A 83 3.00 -15.94 -18.32
N ARG A 84 3.98 -16.34 -17.51
CA ARG A 84 3.84 -17.43 -16.54
C ARG A 84 2.78 -17.12 -15.49
N ILE A 85 2.85 -15.96 -14.83
CA ILE A 85 1.86 -15.50 -13.85
C ILE A 85 0.45 -15.50 -14.48
N GLY A 86 0.32 -15.01 -15.71
CA GLY A 86 -0.95 -15.04 -16.45
C GLY A 86 -1.47 -16.44 -16.78
N ALA A 87 -0.58 -17.42 -16.99
CA ALA A 87 -0.95 -18.81 -17.19
C ALA A 87 -1.42 -19.47 -15.89
N LEU A 88 -0.69 -19.28 -14.80
CA LEU A 88 -1.05 -19.80 -13.47
C LEU A 88 -2.37 -19.24 -12.96
N ALA A 89 -2.60 -17.93 -13.13
CA ALA A 89 -3.89 -17.32 -12.78
C ALA A 89 -5.07 -17.87 -13.62
N ARG A 90 -4.81 -18.45 -14.79
CA ARG A 90 -5.84 -19.14 -15.59
C ARG A 90 -6.06 -20.57 -15.12
N GLU A 91 -4.98 -21.29 -14.83
CA GLU A 91 -5.02 -22.64 -14.26
C GLU A 91 -5.77 -22.66 -12.92
N ARG A 92 -5.42 -21.75 -12.00
CA ARG A 92 -6.10 -21.60 -10.72
C ARG A 92 -7.60 -21.35 -10.87
N ARG A 93 -8.01 -20.52 -11.84
CA ARG A 93 -9.44 -20.31 -12.12
C ARG A 93 -10.11 -21.58 -12.62
N GLU A 94 -9.44 -22.39 -13.42
CA GLU A 94 -10.00 -23.67 -13.89
C GLU A 94 -10.12 -24.70 -12.76
N GLU A 95 -9.14 -24.76 -11.84
CA GLU A 95 -9.21 -25.57 -10.61
C GLU A 95 -10.40 -25.17 -9.73
N VAL A 96 -10.53 -23.86 -9.44
CA VAL A 96 -11.64 -23.32 -8.63
C VAL A 96 -12.97 -23.57 -9.32
N ALA A 97 -13.07 -23.40 -10.65
CA ALA A 97 -14.28 -23.69 -11.41
C ALA A 97 -14.69 -25.16 -11.26
N THR A 98 -13.73 -26.09 -11.32
CA THR A 98 -13.97 -27.53 -11.18
C THR A 98 -14.50 -27.86 -9.79
N ARG A 99 -13.85 -27.35 -8.74
CA ARG A 99 -14.28 -27.57 -7.35
C ARG A 99 -15.69 -27.01 -7.09
N LEU A 100 -15.96 -25.78 -7.51
CA LEU A 100 -17.29 -25.15 -7.34
C LEU A 100 -18.40 -25.96 -8.04
N VAL A 101 -18.10 -26.56 -9.19
CA VAL A 101 -19.03 -27.43 -9.92
C VAL A 101 -19.30 -28.72 -9.15
N GLU A 102 -18.28 -29.33 -8.56
CA GLU A 102 -18.42 -30.54 -7.73
C GLU A 102 -19.25 -30.27 -6.48
N GLU A 103 -18.99 -29.15 -5.79
CA GLU A 103 -19.73 -28.72 -4.60
C GLU A 103 -21.21 -28.40 -4.90
N ALA A 104 -21.52 -27.90 -6.09
CA ALA A 104 -22.88 -27.53 -6.48
C ALA A 104 -23.82 -28.72 -6.77
N GLY A 105 -23.32 -29.97 -6.77
CA GLY A 105 -24.15 -31.16 -6.55
C GLY A 105 -25.31 -31.42 -7.53
N GLY A 106 -25.08 -31.38 -8.85
CA GLY A 106 -26.00 -31.94 -9.86
C GLY A 106 -26.96 -30.95 -10.57
N ALA A 107 -26.85 -29.64 -10.33
CA ALA A 107 -27.55 -28.62 -11.11
C ALA A 107 -27.11 -28.62 -12.60
N LYS A 108 -28.04 -28.39 -13.53
CA LYS A 108 -27.77 -28.36 -14.98
C LYS A 108 -28.26 -27.04 -15.60
N PRO A 109 -27.40 -26.29 -16.33
CA PRO A 109 -25.99 -26.59 -16.61
C PRO A 109 -25.10 -26.39 -15.38
N ALA A 110 -24.18 -27.31 -15.13
CA ALA A 110 -23.30 -27.22 -13.94
C ALA A 110 -22.34 -26.03 -14.03
N LEU A 111 -21.84 -25.72 -15.24
CA LEU A 111 -20.96 -24.59 -15.53
C LEU A 111 -21.37 -23.93 -16.84
N THR A 112 -21.53 -22.61 -16.81
CA THR A 112 -21.69 -21.79 -18.02
C THR A 112 -20.54 -20.79 -18.10
N ARG A 113 -19.82 -20.78 -19.24
CA ARG A 113 -18.73 -19.83 -19.48
C ARG A 113 -19.21 -18.66 -20.33
N ILE A 114 -18.98 -17.44 -19.84
CA ILE A 114 -19.29 -16.22 -20.59
C ILE A 114 -18.04 -15.82 -21.39
N GLY A 115 -18.11 -15.98 -22.71
CA GLY A 115 -17.04 -15.56 -23.61
C GLY A 115 -16.82 -14.05 -23.62
N ARG A 116 -15.58 -13.63 -23.89
CA ARG A 116 -15.22 -12.22 -24.06
C ARG A 116 -16.02 -11.60 -25.20
N ALA A 117 -16.58 -10.41 -24.95
CA ALA A 117 -17.23 -9.64 -26.00
C ALA A 117 -16.22 -8.91 -26.90
N GLU A 118 -16.69 -8.56 -28.09
CA GLU A 118 -16.08 -7.49 -28.87
C GLU A 118 -16.08 -6.19 -28.03
N ARG A 119 -15.04 -5.38 -28.17
CA ARG A 119 -14.88 -4.12 -27.42
C ARG A 119 -15.76 -3.03 -28.00
N THR A 120 -17.07 -3.21 -27.94
CA THR A 120 -18.11 -2.26 -28.34
C THR A 120 -19.15 -2.17 -27.23
N ARG A 121 -19.87 -1.05 -27.15
CA ARG A 121 -20.94 -0.90 -26.15
C ARG A 121 -21.98 -2.02 -26.27
N ARG A 122 -22.38 -2.32 -27.51
CA ARG A 122 -23.29 -3.42 -27.82
C ARG A 122 -22.72 -4.77 -27.36
N GLY A 123 -21.46 -5.05 -27.65
CA GLY A 123 -20.82 -6.30 -27.24
C GLY A 123 -20.83 -6.52 -25.72
N TYR A 124 -20.57 -5.47 -24.94
CA TYR A 124 -20.62 -5.56 -23.48
C TYR A 124 -22.04 -5.73 -22.93
N VAL A 125 -23.04 -5.06 -23.52
CA VAL A 125 -24.46 -5.28 -23.18
C VAL A 125 -24.86 -6.73 -23.48
N GLU A 126 -24.51 -7.24 -24.65
CA GLU A 126 -24.77 -8.65 -25.02
C GLU A 126 -24.05 -9.63 -24.08
N GLN A 127 -22.85 -9.29 -23.58
CA GLN A 127 -22.15 -10.10 -22.58
C GLN A 127 -22.87 -10.13 -21.23
N GLN A 128 -23.41 -8.99 -20.81
CA GLN A 128 -24.25 -8.90 -19.62
C GLN A 128 -25.54 -9.72 -19.78
N GLU A 129 -26.21 -9.62 -20.93
CA GLU A 129 -27.40 -10.41 -21.22
C GLU A 129 -27.13 -11.91 -21.19
N ARG A 130 -25.99 -12.36 -21.74
CA ARG A 130 -25.54 -13.77 -21.62
C ARG A 130 -25.31 -14.18 -20.17
N THR A 131 -24.75 -13.29 -19.34
CA THR A 131 -24.57 -13.52 -17.90
C THR A 131 -25.91 -13.70 -17.20
N ILE A 132 -26.86 -12.79 -17.43
CA ILE A 132 -28.21 -12.84 -16.86
C ILE A 132 -28.96 -14.10 -17.33
N ALA A 133 -28.86 -14.44 -18.61
CA ALA A 133 -29.47 -15.64 -19.18
C ALA A 133 -28.90 -16.92 -18.56
N ALA A 134 -27.59 -16.98 -18.33
CA ALA A 134 -26.94 -18.12 -17.66
C ALA A 134 -27.50 -18.31 -16.24
N ILE A 135 -27.58 -17.24 -15.44
CA ILE A 135 -28.15 -17.29 -14.09
C ILE A 135 -29.61 -17.74 -14.13
N ARG A 136 -30.43 -17.16 -15.01
CA ARG A 136 -31.86 -17.51 -15.17
C ARG A 136 -32.08 -18.94 -15.65
N SER A 137 -31.13 -19.52 -16.38
CA SER A 137 -31.19 -20.92 -16.82
C SER A 137 -30.99 -21.92 -15.68
N GLY A 138 -30.66 -21.46 -14.47
CA GLY A 138 -30.34 -22.31 -13.32
C GLY A 138 -28.91 -22.84 -13.36
N ALA A 139 -27.99 -22.13 -14.01
CA ALA A 139 -26.58 -22.50 -14.01
C ALA A 139 -26.02 -22.51 -12.59
N ALA A 140 -25.36 -23.60 -12.20
CA ALA A 140 -24.79 -23.72 -10.86
C ALA A 140 -23.61 -22.75 -10.67
N VAL A 141 -22.74 -22.71 -11.67
CA VAL A 141 -21.59 -21.80 -11.74
C VAL A 141 -21.61 -21.04 -13.06
N VAL A 142 -21.45 -19.72 -13.00
CA VAL A 142 -21.24 -18.87 -14.19
C VAL A 142 -19.84 -18.28 -14.12
N ALA A 143 -18.94 -18.75 -14.99
CA ALA A 143 -17.56 -18.29 -15.05
C ALA A 143 -17.38 -17.14 -16.06
N GLY A 144 -16.62 -16.12 -15.66
CA GLY A 144 -16.35 -14.94 -16.49
C GLY A 144 -17.55 -14.01 -16.65
N ALA A 145 -18.50 -14.04 -15.71
CA ALA A 145 -19.67 -13.17 -15.69
C ALA A 145 -19.24 -11.70 -15.84
N ALA A 146 -19.96 -10.93 -16.65
CA ALA A 146 -19.59 -9.55 -16.93
C ALA A 146 -20.80 -8.63 -16.87
N PHE A 147 -20.56 -7.42 -16.40
CA PHE A 147 -21.57 -6.37 -16.27
C PHE A 147 -21.04 -5.08 -16.89
N PHE A 148 -21.94 -4.35 -17.53
CA PHE A 148 -21.67 -3.05 -18.10
C PHE A 148 -22.79 -2.10 -17.71
N HIS A 149 -22.48 -1.23 -16.74
CA HIS A 149 -23.44 -0.32 -16.16
C HIS A 149 -22.81 1.05 -15.99
N ASP A 150 -23.48 2.08 -16.50
CA ASP A 150 -23.11 3.48 -16.30
C ASP A 150 -21.63 3.79 -16.60
N GLY A 151 -21.16 3.40 -17.80
CA GLY A 151 -19.77 3.65 -18.22
C GLY A 151 -18.72 2.79 -17.51
N LEU A 152 -19.12 1.85 -16.65
CA LEU A 152 -18.24 0.93 -15.94
C LEU A 152 -18.38 -0.50 -16.50
N GLN A 153 -17.26 -1.07 -16.92
CA GLN A 153 -17.15 -2.47 -17.34
C GLN A 153 -16.45 -3.30 -16.26
N VAL A 154 -17.13 -4.30 -15.74
CA VAL A 154 -16.59 -5.21 -14.71
C VAL A 154 -16.78 -6.67 -15.10
N SER A 155 -15.95 -7.54 -14.54
CA SER A 155 -16.06 -8.98 -14.74
C SER A 155 -15.75 -9.71 -13.44
N ALA A 156 -16.64 -10.61 -13.05
CA ALA A 156 -16.43 -11.57 -11.97
C ALA A 156 -15.72 -12.81 -12.51
N ASP A 157 -14.88 -13.44 -11.69
CA ASP A 157 -14.37 -14.76 -12.02
C ASP A 157 -15.51 -15.78 -11.99
N PHE A 158 -16.31 -15.81 -10.91
CA PHE A 158 -17.45 -16.72 -10.77
C PHE A 158 -18.65 -16.07 -10.08
N LEU A 159 -19.83 -16.48 -10.53
CA LEU A 159 -21.10 -16.33 -9.83
C LEU A 159 -21.66 -17.71 -9.55
N VAL A 160 -21.94 -18.02 -8.29
CA VAL A 160 -22.31 -19.36 -7.83
C VAL A 160 -23.72 -19.34 -7.26
N ALA A 161 -24.58 -20.24 -7.72
CA ALA A 161 -25.92 -20.38 -7.17
C ALA A 161 -25.85 -20.94 -5.74
N THR A 162 -26.46 -20.24 -4.78
CA THR A 162 -26.53 -20.73 -3.39
C THR A 162 -27.47 -21.94 -3.28
N PRO A 163 -27.34 -22.80 -2.25
CA PRO A 163 -28.20 -23.98 -2.07
C PRO A 163 -29.70 -23.65 -1.99
N ARG A 164 -30.05 -22.44 -1.53
CA ARG A 164 -31.43 -21.99 -1.45
C ARG A 164 -31.97 -21.44 -2.78
N GLY A 165 -31.11 -21.28 -3.79
CA GLY A 165 -31.45 -20.99 -5.19
C GLY A 165 -31.86 -19.55 -5.52
N HIS A 166 -32.13 -18.72 -4.52
CA HIS A 166 -32.59 -17.32 -4.71
C HIS A 166 -31.48 -16.28 -4.61
N ARG A 167 -30.28 -16.66 -4.15
CA ARG A 167 -29.11 -15.78 -4.04
C ARG A 167 -27.95 -16.34 -4.83
N ILE A 168 -27.12 -15.42 -5.32
CA ILE A 168 -25.91 -15.70 -6.08
C ILE A 168 -24.69 -15.24 -5.29
N GLN A 169 -23.80 -16.16 -4.93
CA GLN A 169 -22.54 -15.85 -4.26
C GLN A 169 -21.51 -15.38 -5.29
N LEU A 170 -20.85 -14.27 -5.00
CA LEU A 170 -19.75 -13.76 -5.81
C LEU A 170 -18.44 -14.40 -5.33
N VAL A 171 -17.73 -15.06 -6.24
CA VAL A 171 -16.44 -15.68 -5.93
C VAL A 171 -15.37 -15.13 -6.87
N THR A 172 -14.25 -14.67 -6.31
CA THR A 172 -13.08 -14.19 -7.06
C THR A 172 -11.84 -14.94 -6.65
N THR A 173 -10.85 -14.98 -7.55
CA THR A 173 -9.56 -15.64 -7.30
C THR A 173 -8.46 -14.60 -7.16
N ALA A 174 -7.61 -14.77 -6.15
CA ALA A 174 -6.44 -13.94 -5.92
C ALA A 174 -5.27 -14.82 -5.44
N ARG A 175 -4.03 -14.31 -5.49
CA ARG A 175 -2.93 -14.98 -4.77
C ARG A 175 -3.10 -14.78 -3.26
N GLN A 176 -3.26 -13.52 -2.88
CA GLN A 176 -3.57 -13.07 -1.53
C GLN A 176 -4.68 -12.03 -1.64
N THR A 177 -5.55 -11.97 -0.64
CA THR A 177 -6.60 -10.96 -0.58
C THR A 177 -5.98 -9.60 -0.31
N ARG A 178 -5.98 -8.72 -1.31
CA ARG A 178 -5.53 -7.33 -1.18
C ARG A 178 -6.72 -6.38 -1.29
N VAL A 179 -6.60 -5.19 -0.72
CA VAL A 179 -7.65 -4.17 -0.78
C VAL A 179 -8.08 -3.85 -2.22
N LYS A 180 -7.15 -3.80 -3.17
CA LYS A 180 -7.46 -3.59 -4.60
C LYS A 180 -8.38 -4.68 -5.18
N ASP A 181 -8.29 -5.91 -4.69
CA ASP A 181 -9.13 -7.03 -5.15
C ASP A 181 -10.54 -6.86 -4.56
N LEU A 182 -10.64 -6.43 -3.30
CA LEU A 182 -11.90 -6.16 -2.61
C LEU A 182 -12.66 -4.95 -3.20
N VAL A 183 -11.95 -3.89 -3.60
CA VAL A 183 -12.54 -2.77 -4.35
C VAL A 183 -13.17 -3.26 -5.66
N ARG A 184 -12.50 -4.18 -6.37
CA ARG A 184 -13.04 -4.79 -7.60
C ARG A 184 -14.29 -5.62 -7.32
N VAL A 185 -14.29 -6.42 -6.25
CA VAL A 185 -15.45 -7.19 -5.79
C VAL A 185 -16.64 -6.27 -5.49
N GLY A 186 -16.43 -5.17 -4.77
CA GLY A 186 -17.46 -4.16 -4.52
C GLY A 186 -18.03 -3.54 -5.79
N ALA A 187 -17.16 -3.18 -6.75
CA ALA A 187 -17.59 -2.65 -8.04
C ALA A 187 -18.41 -3.66 -8.86
N ILE A 188 -18.02 -4.94 -8.82
CA ILE A 188 -18.75 -6.05 -9.45
C ILE A 188 -20.12 -6.22 -8.79
N ALA A 189 -20.18 -6.21 -7.46
CA ALA A 189 -21.41 -6.38 -6.70
C ALA A 189 -22.42 -5.27 -7.02
N ALA A 190 -21.98 -4.01 -7.00
CA ALA A 190 -22.81 -2.86 -7.37
C ALA A 190 -23.37 -2.99 -8.80
N ALA A 191 -22.53 -3.35 -9.78
CA ALA A 191 -22.97 -3.52 -11.17
C ALA A 191 -23.94 -4.72 -11.34
N ALA A 192 -23.70 -5.82 -10.63
CA ALA A 192 -24.57 -6.99 -10.66
C ALA A 192 -25.95 -6.70 -10.05
N ARG A 193 -26.00 -5.99 -8.92
CA ARG A 193 -27.27 -5.54 -8.31
C ARG A 193 -28.02 -4.57 -9.22
N ALA A 194 -27.32 -3.64 -9.87
CA ALA A 194 -27.91 -2.74 -10.86
C ALA A 194 -28.50 -3.50 -12.07
N ALA A 195 -27.92 -4.66 -12.41
CA ALA A 195 -28.44 -5.58 -13.43
C ALA A 195 -29.60 -6.49 -12.92
N GLY A 196 -30.05 -6.30 -11.68
CA GLY A 196 -31.16 -7.05 -11.07
C GLY A 196 -30.78 -8.42 -10.52
N ILE A 197 -29.49 -8.68 -10.29
CA ILE A 197 -29.02 -9.93 -9.66
C ILE A 197 -29.16 -9.82 -8.14
N VAL A 198 -29.80 -10.81 -7.52
CA VAL A 198 -29.89 -10.93 -6.07
C VAL A 198 -28.64 -11.66 -5.57
N LEU A 199 -27.70 -10.90 -5.02
CA LEU A 199 -26.46 -11.44 -4.48
C LEU A 199 -26.65 -11.99 -3.06
N ASP A 200 -25.83 -12.96 -2.70
CA ASP A 200 -25.59 -13.27 -1.30
C ASP A 200 -24.92 -12.07 -0.59
N PRO A 201 -25.17 -11.82 0.72
CA PRO A 201 -24.55 -10.70 1.42
C PRO A 201 -23.02 -10.74 1.47
N GLU A 202 -22.43 -11.93 1.30
CA GLU A 202 -21.00 -12.12 1.39
C GLU A 202 -20.37 -12.55 0.04
N ALA A 203 -19.18 -12.04 -0.23
CA ALA A 203 -18.32 -12.52 -1.30
C ALA A 203 -17.19 -13.38 -0.76
N VAL A 204 -16.77 -14.36 -1.56
CA VAL A 204 -15.64 -15.25 -1.24
C VAL A 204 -14.45 -14.89 -2.12
N VAL A 205 -13.29 -14.73 -1.50
CA VAL A 205 -12.01 -14.57 -2.18
C VAL A 205 -11.20 -15.84 -1.99
N GLU A 206 -11.03 -16.58 -3.08
CA GLU A 206 -10.23 -17.80 -3.18
C GLU A 206 -8.77 -17.42 -3.36
N SER A 207 -8.00 -17.54 -2.28
CA SER A 207 -6.57 -17.21 -2.25
C SER A 207 -5.69 -18.46 -2.46
N THR A 208 -4.35 -18.34 -2.45
CA THR A 208 -3.46 -19.50 -2.33
C THR A 208 -3.48 -20.10 -0.92
N GLY A 209 -3.91 -19.31 0.08
CA GLY A 209 -4.20 -19.78 1.44
C GLY A 209 -5.68 -20.08 1.62
N PRO A 210 -6.19 -20.06 2.87
CA PRO A 210 -7.61 -20.19 3.16
C PRO A 210 -8.44 -19.18 2.35
N ALA A 211 -9.64 -19.61 1.92
CA ALA A 211 -10.61 -18.68 1.37
C ALA A 211 -11.02 -17.67 2.45
N THR A 212 -11.22 -16.41 2.05
CA THR A 212 -11.67 -15.35 2.95
C THR A 212 -13.04 -14.85 2.51
N THR A 213 -13.87 -14.46 3.47
CA THR A 213 -15.24 -14.01 3.24
C THR A 213 -15.37 -12.55 3.64
N HIS A 214 -16.08 -11.76 2.83
CA HIS A 214 -16.18 -10.30 2.99
C HIS A 214 -17.61 -9.81 2.76
N ALA A 215 -18.09 -8.91 3.61
CA ALA A 215 -19.43 -8.32 3.49
C ALA A 215 -19.52 -7.40 2.26
N LEU A 216 -20.41 -7.71 1.32
CA LEU A 216 -20.56 -6.95 0.08
C LEU A 216 -20.98 -5.51 0.32
N GLU A 217 -21.80 -5.26 1.34
CA GLU A 217 -22.29 -3.91 1.64
C GLU A 217 -21.18 -2.93 2.02
N ASP A 218 -20.11 -3.43 2.67
CA ASP A 218 -18.92 -2.62 2.99
C ASP A 218 -18.08 -2.39 1.74
N LEU A 219 -17.85 -3.45 0.96
CA LEU A 219 -17.07 -3.37 -0.26
C LEU A 219 -17.73 -2.44 -1.30
N GLU A 220 -19.06 -2.43 -1.40
CA GLU A 220 -19.81 -1.54 -2.28
C GLU A 220 -19.67 -0.07 -1.86
N VAL A 221 -19.69 0.23 -0.56
CA VAL A 221 -19.44 1.59 -0.05
C VAL A 221 -18.05 2.06 -0.46
N VAL A 222 -17.04 1.23 -0.19
CA VAL A 222 -15.64 1.50 -0.54
C VAL A 222 -15.48 1.70 -2.05
N ALA A 223 -16.04 0.80 -2.87
CA ALA A 223 -15.99 0.93 -4.33
C ALA A 223 -16.71 2.19 -4.83
N GLY A 224 -17.82 2.57 -4.19
CA GLY A 224 -18.53 3.82 -4.46
C GLY A 224 -17.66 5.05 -4.23
N LEU A 225 -16.97 5.12 -3.09
CA LEU A 225 -16.03 6.21 -2.78
C LEU A 225 -14.93 6.33 -3.84
N ARG A 226 -14.32 5.20 -4.22
CA ARG A 226 -13.31 5.14 -5.27
C ARG A 226 -13.84 5.62 -6.61
N ARG A 227 -15.06 5.20 -6.96
CA ARG A 227 -15.72 5.59 -8.20
C ARG A 227 -15.94 7.09 -8.25
N GLU A 228 -16.56 7.66 -7.22
CA GLU A 228 -16.84 9.08 -7.16
C GLU A 228 -15.57 9.93 -7.22
N ARG A 229 -14.50 9.48 -6.55
CA ARG A 229 -13.20 10.16 -6.62
C ARG A 229 -12.64 10.13 -8.02
N LEU A 230 -12.62 8.96 -8.66
CA LEU A 230 -12.15 8.83 -10.02
C LEU A 230 -12.98 9.70 -10.99
N GLU A 231 -14.30 9.73 -10.84
CA GLU A 231 -15.18 10.59 -11.64
C GLU A 231 -14.91 12.08 -11.39
N ARG A 232 -14.69 12.51 -10.14
CA ARG A 232 -14.27 13.89 -9.82
C ARG A 232 -12.91 14.23 -10.43
N LEU A 233 -11.92 13.36 -10.28
CA LEU A 233 -10.58 13.53 -10.87
C LEU A 233 -10.69 13.68 -12.39
N LEU A 234 -11.45 12.79 -13.02
CA LEU A 234 -11.68 12.83 -14.45
C LEU A 234 -12.48 14.07 -14.84
N ALA A 235 -13.45 14.56 -14.06
CA ALA A 235 -14.18 15.79 -14.37
C ALA A 235 -13.29 17.04 -14.26
N THR A 236 -12.43 17.12 -13.24
CA THR A 236 -11.47 18.22 -13.06
C THR A 236 -10.37 18.19 -14.14
N GLY A 237 -9.93 17.01 -14.55
CA GLY A 237 -8.95 16.81 -15.62
C GLY A 237 -9.55 16.69 -17.03
N ALA A 238 -10.88 16.54 -17.18
CA ALA A 238 -11.57 16.33 -18.46
C ALA A 238 -11.55 17.62 -19.26
N GLY A 239 -10.53 17.73 -20.10
CA GLY A 239 -10.27 18.90 -20.93
C GLY A 239 -8.78 19.13 -21.14
N ALA A 240 -7.94 18.60 -20.25
CA ALA A 240 -6.49 18.66 -20.39
C ALA A 240 -6.04 17.64 -21.45
N ASP A 241 -5.46 18.15 -22.54
CA ASP A 241 -4.80 17.33 -23.58
C ASP A 241 -3.49 16.71 -23.08
N VAL A 242 -2.98 17.24 -21.98
CA VAL A 242 -1.75 16.83 -21.33
C VAL A 242 -2.11 16.38 -19.92
N GLY A 243 -1.47 15.31 -19.44
CA GLY A 243 -1.60 14.92 -18.03
C GLY A 243 -1.04 16.01 -17.10
N PRO A 244 -1.24 15.87 -15.79
CA PRO A 244 -0.74 16.84 -14.82
C PRO A 244 0.78 17.00 -14.91
N GLU A 245 1.28 18.20 -14.59
CA GLU A 245 2.73 18.43 -14.51
C GLU A 245 3.35 17.61 -13.37
N TRP A 246 4.57 17.11 -13.56
CA TRP A 246 5.28 16.41 -12.50
C TRP A 246 5.60 17.37 -11.35
N GLY A 247 5.33 16.95 -10.12
CA GLY A 247 5.55 17.76 -8.93
C GLY A 247 4.38 18.66 -8.54
N ASP A 248 3.28 18.66 -9.30
CA ASP A 248 2.02 19.27 -8.87
C ASP A 248 1.44 18.51 -7.67
N GLU A 249 1.49 19.14 -6.50
CA GLU A 249 1.04 18.58 -5.22
C GLU A 249 -0.49 18.46 -5.11
N THR A 250 -1.22 18.99 -6.11
CA THR A 250 -2.67 18.78 -6.23
C THR A 250 -3.01 17.30 -6.39
N TRP A 251 -2.13 16.52 -7.03
CA TRP A 251 -2.38 15.13 -7.43
C TRP A 251 -1.48 14.15 -6.68
N TRP A 252 -2.09 13.08 -6.17
CA TRP A 252 -1.32 12.02 -5.55
C TRP A 252 -0.49 11.21 -6.57
N SER A 253 0.83 11.13 -6.34
CA SER A 253 1.79 10.41 -7.18
C SER A 253 2.49 9.27 -6.42
N CYS A 254 2.21 8.03 -6.82
CA CYS A 254 2.71 6.86 -6.10
C CYS A 254 4.23 6.67 -6.25
N GLY A 255 4.86 7.18 -7.32
CA GLY A 255 6.29 6.98 -7.58
C GLY A 255 6.64 5.67 -8.28
N TYR A 256 5.71 4.71 -8.32
CA TYR A 256 6.00 3.35 -8.79
C TYR A 256 5.40 3.01 -10.15
N CYS A 257 4.25 3.60 -10.49
CA CYS A 257 3.62 3.35 -11.78
C CYS A 257 4.46 3.93 -12.92
N SER A 258 4.29 3.39 -14.13
CA SER A 258 5.07 3.82 -15.31
C SER A 258 5.05 5.34 -15.54
N PRO A 259 3.89 6.04 -15.45
CA PRO A 259 3.87 7.50 -15.51
C PRO A 259 4.74 8.17 -14.45
N CYS A 260 4.67 7.72 -13.19
CA CYS A 260 5.46 8.32 -12.11
C CYS A 260 6.96 8.06 -12.29
N ARG A 261 7.38 6.84 -12.65
CA ARG A 261 8.81 6.53 -12.87
C ARG A 261 9.40 7.43 -13.96
N ARG A 262 8.65 7.61 -15.05
CA ARG A 262 9.03 8.52 -16.12
C ARG A 262 9.13 9.96 -15.63
N GLY A 263 8.16 10.44 -14.85
CA GLY A 263 8.21 11.78 -14.26
C GLY A 263 9.42 11.99 -13.34
N ILE A 264 9.74 11.01 -12.49
CA ILE A 264 10.93 11.03 -11.62
C ILE A 264 12.21 11.17 -12.46
N GLU A 265 12.34 10.38 -13.51
CA GLU A 265 13.53 10.37 -14.38
C GLU A 265 13.65 11.65 -15.22
N GLU A 266 12.59 12.04 -15.93
CA GLU A 266 12.57 13.20 -16.83
C GLU A 266 12.82 14.52 -16.07
N HIS A 267 12.28 14.64 -14.86
CA HIS A 267 12.42 15.86 -14.04
C HIS A 267 13.56 15.79 -13.02
N ARG A 268 14.34 14.71 -13.03
CA ARG A 268 15.45 14.48 -12.08
C ARG A 268 15.02 14.65 -10.62
N ASP A 269 13.80 14.23 -10.29
CA ASP A 269 13.18 14.42 -8.97
C ASP A 269 14.08 13.86 -7.85
N VAL A 270 14.05 14.49 -6.68
CA VAL A 270 14.79 14.00 -5.49
C VAL A 270 14.52 12.53 -5.18
N ARG A 271 13.37 11.95 -5.59
CA ARG A 271 13.10 10.49 -5.51
C ARG A 271 14.12 9.59 -6.22
N LEU A 272 15.00 10.14 -7.07
CA LEU A 272 16.13 9.41 -7.63
C LEU A 272 17.19 9.06 -6.57
N VAL A 273 17.23 9.78 -5.46
CA VAL A 273 18.16 9.53 -4.36
C VAL A 273 17.70 8.31 -3.59
N TRP A 274 18.55 7.29 -3.53
CA TRP A 274 18.23 6.07 -2.80
C TRP A 274 18.02 6.38 -1.30
N GLY A 275 17.09 5.67 -0.66
CA GLY A 275 16.77 5.90 0.75
C GLY A 275 15.93 7.14 1.02
N LEU A 276 15.56 7.91 0.00
CA LEU A 276 14.65 9.04 0.15
C LEU A 276 13.21 8.57 0.39
N ARG A 277 12.58 9.10 1.45
CA ARG A 277 11.24 8.72 1.90
C ARG A 277 10.23 9.80 1.56
N ARG A 278 8.95 9.47 1.71
CA ARG A 278 7.86 10.42 1.39
C ARG A 278 7.95 11.71 2.21
N HIS A 279 8.21 11.60 3.51
CA HIS A 279 8.33 12.76 4.39
C HIS A 279 9.61 13.56 4.09
N HIS A 280 10.74 12.90 3.77
CA HIS A 280 11.95 13.58 3.25
C HIS A 280 11.62 14.42 2.01
N ARG A 281 10.91 13.83 1.03
CA ARG A 281 10.50 14.57 -0.17
C ARG A 281 9.65 15.79 0.18
N ALA A 282 8.66 15.62 1.07
CA ALA A 282 7.78 16.71 1.46
C ALA A 282 8.55 17.87 2.11
N ALA A 283 9.48 17.56 3.02
CA ALA A 283 10.36 18.56 3.64
C ALA A 283 11.26 19.27 2.61
N LEU A 284 11.87 18.50 1.70
CA LEU A 284 12.73 19.04 0.63
C LEU A 284 11.95 19.95 -0.33
N LEU A 285 10.76 19.53 -0.78
CA LEU A 285 9.90 20.35 -1.63
C LEU A 285 9.45 21.63 -0.91
N GLY A 286 9.10 21.54 0.38
CA GLY A 286 8.78 22.70 1.22
C GLY A 286 9.94 23.70 1.33
N ALA A 287 11.18 23.22 1.28
CA ALA A 287 12.40 24.04 1.22
C ALA A 287 12.79 24.46 -0.22
N GLY A 288 11.97 24.12 -1.23
CA GLY A 288 12.23 24.44 -2.64
C GLY A 288 13.22 23.53 -3.36
N ILE A 289 13.68 22.45 -2.73
CA ILE A 289 14.63 21.47 -3.28
C ILE A 289 13.82 20.36 -3.98
N ARG A 290 13.86 20.34 -5.32
CA ARG A 290 13.02 19.46 -6.17
C ARG A 290 13.81 18.37 -6.87
N THR A 291 15.09 18.60 -7.16
CA THR A 291 15.93 17.69 -7.94
C THR A 291 17.06 17.06 -7.15
N ILE A 292 17.57 15.92 -7.63
CA ILE A 292 18.79 15.31 -7.11
C ILE A 292 20.00 16.27 -7.17
N ASP A 293 20.09 17.08 -8.23
CA ASP A 293 21.18 18.04 -8.42
C ASP A 293 21.11 19.18 -7.40
N GLU A 294 19.91 19.72 -7.16
CA GLU A 294 19.69 20.73 -6.13
C GLU A 294 20.03 20.17 -4.75
N LEU A 295 19.54 18.98 -4.40
CA LEU A 295 19.83 18.36 -3.10
C LEU A 295 21.35 18.22 -2.88
N ALA A 296 22.06 17.69 -3.87
CA ALA A 296 23.50 17.49 -3.80
C ALA A 296 24.29 18.81 -3.66
N ALA A 297 23.78 19.90 -4.22
CA ALA A 297 24.38 21.23 -4.19
C ALA A 297 23.97 22.10 -3.00
N THR A 298 22.92 21.73 -2.27
CA THR A 298 22.47 22.50 -1.10
C THR A 298 23.41 22.34 0.09
N ASP A 299 23.53 23.41 0.86
CA ASP A 299 24.19 23.45 2.17
C ASP A 299 23.21 24.02 3.21
N GLY A 300 23.40 23.69 4.50
CA GLY A 300 22.56 24.18 5.60
C GLY A 300 21.34 23.32 5.93
N PRO A 301 20.56 23.70 6.96
CA PRO A 301 19.41 22.92 7.44
C PRO A 301 18.21 22.98 6.50
N VAL A 302 17.41 21.91 6.50
CA VAL A 302 16.08 21.85 5.87
C VAL A 302 15.04 21.72 6.99
N PRO A 303 14.03 22.61 7.08
CA PRO A 303 13.00 22.50 8.11
C PRO A 303 12.33 21.12 8.12
N HIS A 304 12.07 20.59 9.32
CA HIS A 304 11.42 19.30 9.55
C HIS A 304 12.22 18.07 9.06
N LEU A 305 13.52 18.22 8.80
CA LEU A 305 14.43 17.13 8.49
C LEU A 305 15.62 17.14 9.45
N ASP A 306 15.94 15.99 10.04
CA ASP A 306 17.11 15.86 10.91
C ASP A 306 18.42 16.07 10.11
N HIS A 307 19.44 16.61 10.78
CA HIS A 307 20.73 16.91 10.16
C HIS A 307 21.42 15.66 9.64
N ALA A 308 21.40 14.55 10.39
CA ALA A 308 22.06 13.32 9.98
C ALA A 308 21.37 12.71 8.75
N ASP A 309 20.04 12.73 8.70
CA ASP A 309 19.29 12.27 7.53
C ASP A 309 19.54 13.13 6.30
N LEU A 310 19.59 14.46 6.46
CA LEU A 310 19.89 15.37 5.36
C LEU A 310 21.31 15.15 4.80
N ASP A 311 22.30 15.01 5.68
CA ASP A 311 23.69 14.78 5.27
C ASP A 311 23.85 13.42 4.59
N ARG A 312 23.17 12.38 5.09
CA ARG A 312 23.09 11.07 4.46
C ARG A 312 22.52 11.15 3.04
N LEU A 313 21.37 11.81 2.87
CA LEU A 313 20.73 11.99 1.56
C LEU A 313 21.58 12.83 0.60
N ARG A 314 22.29 13.85 1.09
CA ARG A 314 23.25 14.64 0.30
C ARG A 314 24.44 13.81 -0.17
N GLY A 315 25.05 13.03 0.74
CA GLY A 315 26.15 12.14 0.40
C GLY A 315 25.77 11.12 -0.67
N GLN A 316 24.62 10.48 -0.48
CA GLN A 316 24.02 9.57 -1.45
C GLN A 316 23.77 10.24 -2.81
N ALA A 317 23.17 11.44 -2.83
CA ALA A 317 22.94 12.20 -4.07
C ALA A 317 24.25 12.56 -4.79
N ARG A 318 25.28 12.99 -4.05
CA ARG A 318 26.60 13.35 -4.59
C ARG A 318 27.30 12.15 -5.23
N LEU A 319 27.26 10.98 -4.59
CA LEU A 319 27.83 9.74 -5.13
C LEU A 319 27.12 9.28 -6.40
N GLN A 320 25.79 9.32 -6.42
CA GLN A 320 25.01 8.97 -7.62
C GLN A 320 25.35 9.90 -8.80
N LEU A 321 25.45 11.22 -8.56
CA LEU A 321 25.84 12.19 -9.59
C LEU A 321 27.29 12.03 -10.04
N ARG A 322 28.19 11.59 -9.15
CA ARG A 322 29.58 11.27 -9.52
C ARG A 322 29.63 10.14 -10.55
N GLN A 323 28.84 9.08 -10.35
CA GLN A 323 28.72 8.00 -11.33
C GLN A 323 28.14 8.49 -12.65
N GLU A 324 27.03 9.23 -12.63
CA GLU A 324 26.42 9.77 -13.87
C GLU A 324 27.42 10.60 -14.68
N ARG A 325 28.26 11.41 -14.01
CA ARG A 325 29.30 12.21 -14.67
C ARG A 325 30.43 11.36 -15.25
N ALA A 326 30.85 10.31 -14.54
CA ALA A 326 31.88 9.39 -15.01
C ALA A 326 31.39 8.60 -16.24
N GLU A 327 30.17 8.08 -16.20
CA GLU A 327 29.51 7.39 -17.32
C GLU A 327 29.37 8.33 -18.53
N ALA A 328 28.93 9.57 -18.32
CA ALA A 328 28.83 10.57 -19.39
C ALA A 328 30.21 10.94 -20.00
N ALA A 329 31.29 10.81 -19.23
CA ALA A 329 32.66 11.00 -19.70
C ALA A 329 33.26 9.77 -20.41
N GLY A 330 32.49 8.68 -20.52
CA GLY A 330 32.92 7.44 -21.17
C GLY A 330 33.81 6.55 -20.30
N ALA A 331 33.77 6.70 -18.98
CA ALA A 331 34.37 5.72 -18.08
C ALA A 331 33.60 4.39 -18.16
N ASP A 332 34.33 3.27 -18.06
CA ASP A 332 33.71 1.95 -17.84
C ASP A 332 32.91 1.92 -16.53
N VAL A 333 32.15 0.85 -16.31
CA VAL A 333 31.25 0.67 -15.15
C VAL A 333 31.99 0.98 -13.84
N THR A 334 31.70 2.16 -13.28
CA THR A 334 32.32 2.66 -12.04
C THR A 334 31.23 2.82 -11.00
N VAL A 335 31.16 1.86 -10.08
CA VAL A 335 30.38 2.02 -8.86
C VAL A 335 31.29 2.65 -7.83
N PHE A 336 30.84 3.74 -7.23
CA PHE A 336 31.51 4.41 -6.12
C PHE A 336 30.84 4.02 -4.82
N ALA A 337 31.64 3.82 -3.79
CA ALA A 337 31.17 3.57 -2.44
C ALA A 337 31.91 4.46 -1.43
N GLU A 338 31.25 4.76 -0.33
CA GLU A 338 31.83 5.49 0.80
C GLU A 338 31.25 4.94 2.10
N VAL A 339 32.11 4.65 3.07
CA VAL A 339 31.66 4.27 4.41
C VAL A 339 31.21 5.53 5.14
N HIS A 340 29.91 5.65 5.40
CA HIS A 340 29.36 6.79 6.14
C HIS A 340 29.18 6.48 7.63
N SER A 341 29.11 5.20 8.01
CA SER A 341 28.96 4.76 9.39
C SER A 341 29.97 3.67 9.75
N PRO A 342 31.22 4.02 10.10
CA PRO A 342 32.28 3.05 10.44
C PRO A 342 31.89 2.13 11.61
N GLY A 343 31.10 2.63 12.57
CA GLY A 343 30.60 1.84 13.69
C GLY A 343 29.71 0.66 13.28
N VAL A 344 29.04 0.72 12.12
CA VAL A 344 28.25 -0.40 11.58
C VAL A 344 29.18 -1.51 11.10
N LEU A 345 30.22 -1.17 10.33
CA LEU A 345 31.21 -2.12 9.83
C LEU A 345 32.03 -2.73 10.98
N ALA A 346 32.29 -1.98 12.05
CA ALA A 346 32.98 -2.48 13.24
C ALA A 346 32.25 -3.63 13.96
N ARG A 347 30.93 -3.78 13.74
CA ARG A 347 30.13 -4.89 14.29
C ARG A 347 30.21 -6.17 13.46
N LEU A 348 30.81 -6.14 12.26
CA LEU A 348 31.01 -7.35 11.48
C LEU A 348 31.88 -8.35 12.27
N PRO A 349 31.46 -9.62 12.36
CA PRO A 349 32.26 -10.65 13.02
C PRO A 349 33.64 -10.79 12.40
N MET A 350 34.60 -11.25 13.20
CA MET A 350 35.90 -11.65 12.67
C MET A 350 35.73 -12.92 11.82
N PRO A 351 36.42 -13.02 10.66
CA PRO A 351 36.38 -14.23 9.84
C PRO A 351 36.75 -15.48 10.63
N ASP A 352 35.96 -16.54 10.48
CA ASP A 352 36.27 -17.88 10.95
C ASP A 352 36.39 -18.82 9.73
N PRO A 353 37.36 -19.76 9.69
CA PRO A 353 37.43 -20.76 8.61
C PRO A 353 36.14 -21.59 8.47
N GLY A 354 35.36 -21.72 9.54
CA GLY A 354 34.06 -22.37 9.57
C GLY A 354 32.92 -21.56 8.93
N ASP A 355 33.15 -20.30 8.55
CA ASP A 355 32.12 -19.45 7.97
C ASP A 355 31.49 -20.07 6.71
N LEU A 356 30.20 -19.78 6.52
CA LEU A 356 29.40 -20.22 5.37
C LEU A 356 28.76 -19.02 4.67
N PHE A 357 28.63 -19.10 3.35
CA PHE A 357 27.89 -18.14 2.53
C PHE A 357 26.69 -18.85 1.92
N PHE A 358 25.51 -18.36 2.24
CA PHE A 358 24.26 -19.09 2.03
C PHE A 358 23.29 -18.32 1.16
N ASP A 359 22.66 -19.02 0.22
CA ASP A 359 21.61 -18.49 -0.65
C ASP A 359 20.56 -19.55 -1.00
N PHE A 360 19.33 -19.09 -1.26
CA PHE A 360 18.19 -19.91 -1.64
C PHE A 360 17.78 -19.66 -3.09
N GLU A 361 17.40 -20.73 -3.80
CA GLU A 361 16.54 -20.60 -4.97
C GLU A 361 15.16 -21.21 -4.73
N GLY A 362 14.15 -20.43 -5.08
CA GLY A 362 12.76 -20.78 -4.86
C GLY A 362 11.85 -20.45 -6.03
N ASP A 363 10.75 -21.18 -6.11
CA ASP A 363 9.66 -20.94 -7.03
C ASP A 363 8.38 -20.73 -6.24
N PRO A 364 7.95 -19.47 -6.00
CA PRO A 364 6.74 -19.17 -5.24
C PRO A 364 5.46 -19.64 -5.95
N TRP A 365 5.57 -20.03 -7.22
CA TRP A 365 4.46 -20.49 -8.05
C TRP A 365 4.44 -22.00 -8.28
N TRP A 366 5.43 -22.72 -7.75
CA TRP A 366 5.35 -24.17 -7.70
C TRP A 366 4.18 -24.59 -6.80
N HIS A 367 3.44 -25.64 -7.17
CA HIS A 367 2.42 -26.23 -6.30
C HIS A 367 2.24 -27.72 -6.58
N ASP A 368 1.79 -28.47 -5.57
CA ASP A 368 1.39 -29.88 -5.69
C ASP A 368 -0.13 -30.07 -5.83
N GLY A 369 -0.87 -28.96 -5.96
CA GLY A 369 -2.33 -28.91 -5.98
C GLY A 369 -2.97 -28.64 -4.62
N ARG A 370 -2.18 -28.63 -3.54
CA ARG A 370 -2.64 -28.27 -2.19
C ARG A 370 -1.88 -27.07 -1.64
N GLU A 371 -0.55 -27.11 -1.76
CA GLU A 371 0.35 -26.10 -1.21
C GLU A 371 1.13 -25.39 -2.30
N TRP A 372 1.50 -24.14 -2.04
CA TRP A 372 2.23 -23.25 -2.95
C TRP A 372 3.62 -22.91 -2.43
N GLY A 373 4.54 -22.71 -3.36
CA GLY A 373 5.93 -22.38 -3.12
C GLY A 373 6.80 -23.62 -2.90
N LEU A 374 8.01 -23.58 -3.45
CA LEU A 374 9.05 -24.57 -3.21
C LEU A 374 10.41 -23.89 -3.23
N GLU A 375 11.19 -24.04 -2.17
CA GLU A 375 12.62 -23.78 -2.17
C GLU A 375 13.33 -25.01 -2.72
N TYR A 376 13.76 -24.92 -3.98
CA TYR A 376 14.27 -26.07 -4.73
C TYR A 376 15.78 -26.26 -4.61
N LEU A 377 16.53 -25.24 -4.16
CA LEU A 377 17.96 -25.32 -3.94
C LEU A 377 18.37 -24.49 -2.70
N PHE A 378 19.12 -25.13 -1.82
CA PHE A 378 19.85 -24.53 -0.71
C PHE A 378 21.32 -24.60 -1.08
N GLY A 379 21.94 -23.47 -1.39
CA GLY A 379 23.35 -23.42 -1.78
C GLY A 379 24.21 -22.84 -0.68
N ILE A 380 25.36 -23.48 -0.46
CA ILE A 380 26.34 -23.08 0.54
C ILE A 380 27.71 -23.04 -0.10
N ARG A 381 28.45 -21.96 0.14
CA ARG A 381 29.89 -21.93 -0.09
C ARG A 381 30.63 -21.93 1.23
N GLU A 382 31.60 -22.82 1.38
CA GLU A 382 32.48 -22.90 2.55
C GLU A 382 33.63 -21.89 2.46
N ALA A 383 33.94 -21.19 3.55
CA ALA A 383 35.02 -20.19 3.55
C ALA A 383 36.44 -20.79 3.46
N ASP A 384 36.67 -21.98 4.04
CA ASP A 384 38.00 -22.60 4.12
C ASP A 384 38.36 -23.45 2.89
N THR A 385 37.44 -24.27 2.40
CA THR A 385 37.66 -25.16 1.24
C THR A 385 37.27 -24.51 -0.08
N SER A 386 36.45 -23.45 -0.06
CA SER A 386 35.75 -22.94 -1.24
C SER A 386 34.80 -23.93 -1.90
N ASP A 387 34.47 -25.04 -1.23
CA ASP A 387 33.55 -26.05 -1.75
C ASP A 387 32.13 -25.48 -1.81
N TYR A 388 31.39 -25.89 -2.86
CA TYR A 388 29.99 -25.57 -3.05
C TYR A 388 29.12 -26.80 -2.71
N VAL A 389 28.34 -26.67 -1.64
CA VAL A 389 27.47 -27.72 -1.10
C VAL A 389 26.02 -27.36 -1.44
N THR A 390 25.25 -28.34 -1.92
CA THR A 390 23.86 -28.12 -2.34
C THR A 390 22.90 -29.12 -1.72
N PHE A 391 21.72 -28.64 -1.32
CA PHE A 391 20.58 -29.50 -1.00
C PHE A 391 19.44 -29.20 -1.98
N TRP A 392 19.05 -30.19 -2.77
CA TRP A 392 18.02 -30.05 -3.80
C TRP A 392 16.66 -30.58 -3.34
N ALA A 393 15.60 -29.92 -3.79
CA ALA A 393 14.23 -30.36 -3.61
C ALA A 393 13.37 -30.17 -4.86
N HIS A 394 12.56 -31.18 -5.19
CA HIS A 394 11.61 -31.14 -6.30
C HIS A 394 10.19 -31.53 -5.85
N SER A 395 9.97 -31.57 -4.54
CA SER A 395 8.71 -31.83 -3.85
C SER A 395 8.80 -31.33 -2.42
N LEU A 396 7.67 -31.10 -1.75
CA LEU A 396 7.66 -30.68 -0.33
C LEU A 396 8.32 -31.70 0.61
N ALA A 397 8.20 -33.00 0.30
CA ALA A 397 8.88 -34.04 1.06
C ALA A 397 10.41 -33.99 0.87
N GLU A 398 10.89 -33.58 -0.31
CA GLU A 398 12.30 -33.31 -0.54
C GLU A 398 12.74 -31.99 0.11
N GLU A 399 11.91 -30.94 0.09
CA GLU A 399 12.18 -29.66 0.76
C GLU A 399 12.38 -29.87 2.26
N LYS A 400 11.53 -30.69 2.90
CA LYS A 400 11.71 -31.11 4.30
C LYS A 400 13.03 -31.84 4.52
N ARG A 401 13.43 -32.73 3.61
CA ARG A 401 14.71 -33.47 3.71
C ARG A 401 15.92 -32.55 3.50
N ALA A 402 15.82 -31.60 2.57
CA ALA A 402 16.85 -30.61 2.32
C ALA A 402 17.04 -29.70 3.54
N LEU A 403 15.95 -29.24 4.18
CA LEU A 403 16.01 -28.48 5.43
C LEU A 403 16.72 -29.28 6.55
N LEU A 404 16.34 -30.55 6.77
CA LEU A 404 16.99 -31.38 7.78
C LEU A 404 18.47 -31.60 7.48
N GLY A 405 18.81 -31.86 6.21
CA GLY A 405 20.21 -32.01 5.78
C GLY A 405 21.03 -30.73 5.97
N PHE A 406 20.45 -29.57 5.66
CA PHE A 406 21.05 -28.26 5.91
C PHE A 406 21.34 -28.06 7.41
N LEU A 407 20.35 -28.29 8.27
CA LEU A 407 20.51 -28.13 9.72
C LEU A 407 21.55 -29.10 10.30
N ASP A 408 21.53 -30.36 9.87
CA ASP A 408 22.53 -31.35 10.28
C ASP A 408 23.95 -30.93 9.88
N TYR A 409 24.11 -30.42 8.66
CA TYR A 409 25.38 -29.92 8.14
C TYR A 409 25.89 -28.70 8.93
N VAL A 410 25.03 -27.71 9.19
CA VAL A 410 25.36 -26.54 10.03
C VAL A 410 25.74 -26.98 11.44
N ARG A 411 25.01 -27.93 12.03
CA ARG A 411 25.28 -28.43 13.38
C ARG A 411 26.63 -29.13 13.48
N GLU A 412 26.98 -29.97 12.51
CA GLU A 412 28.28 -30.64 12.47
C GLU A 412 29.42 -29.62 12.32
N ARG A 413 29.27 -28.67 11.40
CA ARG A 413 30.27 -27.63 11.18
C ARG A 413 30.47 -26.75 12.41
N ARG A 414 29.38 -26.31 13.06
CA ARG A 414 29.43 -25.47 14.28
C ARG A 414 30.03 -26.21 15.49
N ARG A 415 29.86 -27.53 15.58
CA ARG A 415 30.55 -28.34 16.61
C ARG A 415 32.07 -28.31 16.41
N ALA A 416 32.55 -28.34 15.17
CA ALA A 416 33.97 -28.24 14.85
C ALA A 416 34.50 -26.80 14.92
N ARG A 417 33.64 -25.81 14.61
CA ARG A 417 33.96 -24.39 14.51
C ARG A 417 32.93 -23.54 15.27
N PRO A 418 32.98 -23.46 16.61
CA PRO A 418 31.95 -22.76 17.39
C PRO A 418 31.81 -21.26 17.11
N GLY A 419 32.87 -20.63 16.56
CA GLY A 419 32.90 -19.22 16.19
C GLY A 419 32.44 -18.91 14.76
N MET A 420 31.97 -19.91 14.00
CA MET A 420 31.50 -19.71 12.63
C MET A 420 30.23 -18.86 12.55
N HIS A 421 30.09 -18.15 11.44
CA HIS A 421 28.88 -17.43 11.05
C HIS A 421 28.34 -17.92 9.70
N ILE A 422 27.07 -17.62 9.43
CA ILE A 422 26.40 -17.85 8.14
C ILE A 422 26.04 -16.49 7.56
N TYR A 423 26.74 -16.08 6.52
CA TYR A 423 26.48 -14.82 5.83
C TYR A 423 25.44 -15.03 4.73
N HIS A 424 24.48 -14.11 4.67
CA HIS A 424 23.44 -14.06 3.65
C HIS A 424 23.18 -12.60 3.25
N TYR A 425 22.33 -12.40 2.25
CA TYR A 425 22.06 -11.07 1.71
C TYR A 425 20.56 -10.75 1.74
N ALA A 426 20.17 -9.96 2.74
CA ALA A 426 18.81 -9.50 3.04
C ALA A 426 17.95 -10.48 3.86
N PHE A 427 16.74 -10.05 4.18
CA PHE A 427 15.83 -10.73 5.10
C PHE A 427 15.26 -12.05 4.57
N TYR A 428 15.42 -12.35 3.27
CA TYR A 428 14.73 -13.47 2.62
C TYR A 428 15.13 -14.82 3.21
N GLU A 429 16.41 -15.06 3.50
CA GLU A 429 16.90 -16.37 3.94
C GLU A 429 16.43 -16.72 5.37
N PRO A 430 16.59 -15.86 6.39
CA PRO A 430 16.07 -16.13 7.74
C PRO A 430 14.55 -16.30 7.76
N ALA A 431 13.82 -15.46 7.03
CA ALA A 431 12.37 -15.54 6.92
C ALA A 431 11.94 -16.86 6.26
N THR A 432 12.69 -17.30 5.24
CA THR A 432 12.48 -18.57 4.56
C THR A 432 12.75 -19.76 5.45
N LEU A 433 13.84 -19.76 6.23
CA LEU A 433 14.09 -20.83 7.20
C LEU A 433 12.96 -20.94 8.23
N ARG A 434 12.52 -19.82 8.83
CA ARG A 434 11.36 -19.82 9.75
C ARG A 434 10.11 -20.38 9.08
N ARG A 435 9.79 -19.91 7.87
CA ARG A 435 8.64 -20.42 7.07
C ARG A 435 8.74 -21.93 6.83
N LEU A 436 9.91 -22.43 6.45
CA LEU A 436 10.14 -23.85 6.19
C LEU A 436 9.98 -24.69 7.47
N THR A 437 10.51 -24.22 8.60
CA THR A 437 10.35 -24.94 9.88
C THR A 437 8.90 -25.02 10.31
N GLN A 438 8.12 -23.94 10.11
CA GLN A 438 6.69 -23.90 10.41
C GLN A 438 5.91 -24.83 9.49
N ARG A 439 6.15 -24.75 8.17
CA ARG A 439 5.49 -25.59 7.16
C ARG A 439 5.71 -27.07 7.43
N HIS A 440 6.97 -27.46 7.70
CA HIS A 440 7.36 -28.87 7.79
C HIS A 440 7.28 -29.45 9.21
N GLY A 441 7.08 -28.60 10.22
CA GLY A 441 7.02 -28.96 11.63
C GLY A 441 8.33 -29.56 12.15
N VAL A 442 9.48 -29.07 11.68
CA VAL A 442 10.82 -29.55 12.06
C VAL A 442 11.81 -28.39 12.20
N GLY A 443 12.80 -28.51 13.08
CA GLY A 443 13.94 -27.58 13.15
C GLY A 443 13.66 -26.18 13.69
N ALA A 444 12.44 -25.90 14.20
CA ALA A 444 12.05 -24.56 14.65
C ALA A 444 12.91 -24.04 15.81
N GLU A 445 13.15 -24.86 16.83
CA GLU A 445 14.02 -24.51 17.97
C GLU A 445 15.45 -24.23 17.50
N GLU A 446 16.02 -25.11 16.66
CA GLU A 446 17.39 -24.97 16.17
C GLU A 446 17.58 -23.73 15.28
N VAL A 447 16.63 -23.43 14.39
CA VAL A 447 16.68 -22.19 13.58
C VAL A 447 16.56 -20.97 14.49
N THR A 448 15.66 -21.00 15.48
CA THR A 448 15.51 -19.90 16.44
C THR A 448 16.81 -19.68 17.21
N ASP A 449 17.41 -20.74 17.76
CA ASP A 449 18.68 -20.69 18.48
C ASP A 449 19.83 -20.12 17.62
N LEU A 450 19.89 -20.48 16.33
CA LEU A 450 20.91 -19.95 15.41
C LEU A 450 20.72 -18.45 15.16
N LEU A 451 19.47 -18.02 14.96
CA LEU A 451 19.15 -16.60 14.72
C LEU A 451 19.37 -15.77 15.97
N ASP A 452 18.90 -16.23 17.13
CA ASP A 452 19.01 -15.53 18.42
C ASP A 452 20.47 -15.47 18.90
N ALA A 453 21.28 -16.48 18.58
CA ALA A 453 22.72 -16.47 18.86
C ALA A 453 23.52 -15.59 17.88
N GLY A 454 22.90 -14.93 16.91
CA GLY A 454 23.57 -14.07 15.94
C GLY A 454 24.48 -14.82 14.97
N VAL A 455 24.23 -16.11 14.73
CA VAL A 455 25.03 -16.91 13.78
C VAL A 455 24.78 -16.45 12.35
N PHE A 456 23.56 -16.02 12.02
CA PHE A 456 23.24 -15.44 10.73
C PHE A 456 23.60 -13.96 10.68
N VAL A 457 24.38 -13.56 9.68
CA VAL A 457 24.84 -12.19 9.48
C VAL A 457 24.26 -11.66 8.18
N ASP A 458 23.40 -10.66 8.28
CA ASP A 458 22.80 -9.98 7.13
C ASP A 458 23.74 -8.91 6.57
N LEU A 459 24.39 -9.20 5.44
CA LEU A 459 25.27 -8.23 4.79
C LEU A 459 24.51 -7.08 4.13
N TYR A 460 23.24 -7.28 3.74
CA TYR A 460 22.43 -6.19 3.19
C TYR A 460 22.19 -5.11 4.24
N ASP A 461 21.87 -5.49 5.48
CA ASP A 461 21.71 -4.55 6.60
C ASP A 461 22.99 -3.74 6.86
N VAL A 462 24.14 -4.41 6.83
CA VAL A 462 25.45 -3.77 7.00
C VAL A 462 25.74 -2.77 5.88
N VAL A 463 25.50 -3.12 4.61
CA VAL A 463 25.70 -2.18 3.49
C VAL A 463 24.71 -1.03 3.60
N LYS A 464 23.42 -1.31 3.81
CA LYS A 464 22.31 -0.34 3.88
C LYS A 464 22.57 0.76 4.92
N HIS A 465 23.14 0.40 6.07
CA HIS A 465 23.38 1.33 7.18
C HIS A 465 24.83 1.78 7.31
N GLY A 466 25.79 1.10 6.67
CA GLY A 466 27.21 1.38 6.77
C GLY A 466 27.80 2.15 5.59
N VAL A 467 27.23 1.97 4.40
CA VAL A 467 27.87 2.32 3.12
C VAL A 467 26.90 3.08 2.23
N HIS A 468 27.33 4.24 1.72
CA HIS A 468 26.68 4.85 0.56
C HIS A 468 27.25 4.25 -0.71
N VAL A 469 26.39 3.95 -1.69
CA VAL A 469 26.82 3.52 -3.03
C VAL A 469 26.17 4.38 -4.09
N SER A 470 26.88 4.66 -5.18
CA SER A 470 26.38 5.46 -6.29
C SER A 470 25.24 4.80 -7.10
N GLN A 471 24.84 3.58 -6.73
CA GLN A 471 23.73 2.86 -7.33
C GLN A 471 22.38 3.30 -6.77
N ARG A 472 21.34 3.17 -7.60
CA ARG A 472 19.94 3.44 -7.23
C ARG A 472 19.25 2.28 -6.50
N SER A 473 19.96 1.17 -6.32
CA SER A 473 19.48 -0.01 -5.61
C SER A 473 20.66 -0.80 -5.04
N PHE A 474 20.45 -1.39 -3.88
CA PHE A 474 21.42 -2.19 -3.15
C PHE A 474 21.18 -3.68 -3.41
N SER A 475 20.75 -4.06 -4.61
CA SER A 475 20.74 -5.49 -4.98
C SER A 475 22.18 -5.96 -5.17
N LEU A 476 22.51 -7.19 -4.78
CA LEU A 476 23.85 -7.75 -4.88
C LEU A 476 24.50 -7.51 -6.27
N LYS A 477 23.77 -7.82 -7.36
CA LYS A 477 24.14 -7.54 -8.76
C LYS A 477 24.63 -6.11 -9.05
N LYS A 478 24.08 -5.10 -8.37
CA LYS A 478 24.46 -3.70 -8.57
C LYS A 478 25.72 -3.32 -7.79
N LEU A 479 26.04 -4.04 -6.73
CA LEU A 479 27.22 -3.81 -5.90
C LEU A 479 28.45 -4.54 -6.43
N GLU A 480 28.27 -5.63 -7.18
CA GLU A 480 29.35 -6.46 -7.73
C GLU A 480 30.53 -5.72 -8.34
N PRO A 481 30.38 -4.61 -9.09
CA PRO A 481 31.53 -3.88 -9.61
C PRO A 481 32.50 -3.36 -8.54
N LEU A 482 32.09 -3.29 -7.27
CA LEU A 482 32.96 -2.88 -6.15
C LEU A 482 33.92 -3.97 -5.71
N TYR A 483 33.56 -5.25 -5.85
CA TYR A 483 34.28 -6.35 -5.16
C TYR A 483 34.51 -7.60 -6.02
N MET A 484 33.86 -7.74 -7.18
CA MET A 484 34.02 -8.92 -8.06
C MET A 484 35.21 -8.80 -9.02
N GLY A 485 35.75 -7.61 -9.25
CA GLY A 485 36.85 -7.40 -10.20
C GLY A 485 36.50 -7.86 -11.62
N GLU A 486 37.33 -8.70 -12.23
CA GLU A 486 37.11 -9.25 -13.57
C GLU A 486 36.08 -10.41 -13.61
N GLU A 487 35.65 -10.92 -12.46
CA GLU A 487 34.70 -12.04 -12.34
C GLU A 487 33.23 -11.62 -12.43
N LEU A 488 32.93 -10.45 -13.00
CA LEU A 488 31.54 -10.01 -13.17
C LEU A 488 30.74 -11.02 -14.00
N ARG A 489 29.50 -11.30 -13.56
CA ARG A 489 28.56 -12.17 -14.27
C ARG A 489 28.49 -11.79 -15.75
N THR A 490 28.85 -12.72 -16.64
CA THR A 490 28.59 -12.62 -18.08
C THR A 490 27.12 -12.93 -18.38
N ASP A 491 26.61 -12.64 -19.59
CA ASP A 491 25.24 -12.99 -19.99
C ASP A 491 24.99 -14.52 -19.90
N SER A 492 24.58 -14.99 -18.73
CA SER A 492 24.20 -16.37 -18.41
C SER A 492 22.73 -16.64 -18.78
N ALA A 493 22.32 -17.92 -18.85
CA ALA A 493 20.91 -18.27 -19.07
C ALA A 493 19.99 -17.81 -17.92
N VAL A 494 20.53 -17.73 -16.70
CA VAL A 494 19.87 -17.22 -15.50
C VAL A 494 20.53 -15.91 -15.10
N THR A 495 19.84 -14.79 -15.24
CA THR A 495 20.41 -13.44 -15.04
C THR A 495 19.90 -12.73 -13.78
N ASP A 496 18.84 -13.26 -13.17
CA ASP A 496 18.19 -12.85 -11.92
C ASP A 496 17.24 -13.98 -11.43
N GLY A 497 16.65 -13.81 -10.24
CA GLY A 497 15.70 -14.79 -9.67
C GLY A 497 14.40 -14.97 -10.46
N GLY A 498 14.00 -13.99 -11.29
CA GLY A 498 12.86 -14.16 -12.20
C GLY A 498 13.19 -15.13 -13.34
N ALA A 499 14.42 -15.07 -13.85
CA ALA A 499 14.93 -16.02 -14.82
C ALA A 499 15.14 -17.42 -14.21
N SER A 500 15.59 -17.53 -12.96
CA SER A 500 15.81 -18.84 -12.30
C SER A 500 14.51 -19.63 -12.19
N ILE A 501 13.41 -18.96 -11.81
CA ILE A 501 12.05 -19.51 -11.80
C ILE A 501 11.65 -20.12 -13.15
N LEU A 502 11.92 -19.42 -14.27
CA LEU A 502 11.58 -19.90 -15.61
C LEU A 502 12.43 -21.09 -16.06
N VAL A 503 13.73 -21.07 -15.73
CA VAL A 503 14.67 -22.17 -15.99
C VAL A 503 14.27 -23.42 -15.22
N TYR A 504 13.85 -23.28 -13.95
CA TYR A 504 13.38 -24.41 -13.15
C TYR A 504 12.06 -25.01 -13.67
N GLU A 505 11.15 -24.19 -14.18
CA GLU A 505 9.93 -24.66 -14.87
C GLU A 505 10.27 -25.44 -16.14
N GLU A 506 11.23 -24.96 -16.93
CA GLU A 506 11.72 -25.68 -18.12
C GLU A 506 12.29 -27.04 -17.72
N ALA A 507 13.13 -27.08 -16.67
CA ALA A 507 13.68 -28.31 -16.12
C ALA A 507 12.55 -29.28 -15.73
N THR A 508 11.59 -28.84 -14.90
CA THR A 508 10.49 -29.67 -14.41
C THR A 508 9.66 -30.25 -15.56
N ARG A 509 9.39 -29.45 -16.60
CA ARG A 509 8.72 -29.94 -17.81
C ARG A 509 9.55 -30.92 -18.62
N ALA A 510 10.86 -30.72 -18.73
CA ALA A 510 11.75 -31.68 -19.38
C ALA A 510 11.71 -33.03 -18.67
N ARG A 511 11.78 -33.02 -17.33
CA ARG A 511 11.63 -34.22 -16.50
C ARG A 511 10.29 -34.92 -16.73
N GLN A 512 9.18 -34.18 -16.78
CA GLN A 512 7.84 -34.73 -17.05
C GLN A 512 7.74 -35.37 -18.45
N ARG A 513 8.45 -34.85 -19.45
CA ARG A 513 8.50 -35.43 -20.81
C ARG A 513 9.51 -36.57 -20.95
N GLY A 514 10.24 -36.93 -19.89
CA GLY A 514 11.30 -37.94 -19.93
C GLY A 514 12.60 -37.46 -20.57
N ASP A 515 12.77 -36.14 -20.76
CA ASP A 515 14.00 -35.52 -21.26
C ASP A 515 14.98 -35.27 -20.10
N GLY A 516 15.70 -36.33 -19.73
CA GLY A 516 16.66 -36.29 -18.63
C GLY A 516 17.95 -35.52 -18.93
N GLN A 517 18.23 -35.17 -20.20
CA GLN A 517 19.40 -34.37 -20.55
C GLN A 517 19.12 -32.89 -20.25
N THR A 518 18.03 -32.35 -20.80
CA THR A 518 17.61 -30.96 -20.55
C THR A 518 17.36 -30.71 -19.05
N TRP A 519 16.80 -31.70 -18.33
CA TRP A 519 16.68 -31.63 -16.87
C TRP A 519 18.03 -31.36 -16.18
N ARG A 520 19.05 -32.16 -16.49
CA ARG A 520 20.38 -32.03 -15.87
C ARG A 520 21.09 -30.74 -16.26
N GLU A 521 20.99 -30.34 -17.52
CA GLU A 521 21.57 -29.09 -18.01
C GLU A 521 20.97 -27.89 -17.27
N ARG A 522 19.64 -27.81 -17.17
CA ARG A 522 18.97 -26.69 -16.48
C ARG A 522 19.23 -26.67 -14.98
N LEU A 523 19.34 -27.83 -14.32
CA LEU A 523 19.76 -27.86 -12.91
C LEU A 523 21.21 -27.39 -12.73
N ALA A 524 22.11 -27.70 -13.67
CA ALA A 524 23.47 -27.20 -13.65
C ALA A 524 23.51 -25.67 -13.85
N ASP A 525 22.72 -25.13 -14.78
CA ASP A 525 22.58 -23.69 -14.99
C ASP A 525 22.13 -22.96 -13.70
N LEU A 526 21.17 -23.55 -12.97
CA LEU A 526 20.69 -23.03 -11.68
C LEU A 526 21.74 -23.15 -10.56
N ALA A 527 22.46 -24.28 -10.52
CA ALA A 527 23.52 -24.50 -9.54
C ALA A 527 24.67 -23.48 -9.70
N GLU A 528 25.04 -23.19 -10.95
CA GLU A 528 26.09 -22.22 -11.29
C GLU A 528 25.67 -20.79 -10.90
N TYR A 529 24.42 -20.42 -11.18
CA TYR A 529 23.86 -19.14 -10.79
C TYR A 529 23.90 -18.93 -9.27
N ASN A 530 23.38 -19.87 -8.49
CA ASN A 530 23.37 -19.77 -7.03
C ASN A 530 24.80 -19.84 -6.42
N ALA A 531 25.70 -20.66 -6.98
CA ALA A 531 27.10 -20.68 -6.57
C ALA A 531 27.81 -19.34 -6.81
N TYR A 532 27.44 -18.63 -7.88
CA TYR A 532 27.89 -17.26 -8.13
C TYR A 532 27.38 -16.32 -7.05
N ASP A 533 26.10 -16.35 -6.70
CA ASP A 533 25.53 -15.47 -5.68
C ASP A 533 26.14 -15.75 -4.28
N CYS A 534 26.36 -17.02 -3.90
CA CYS A 534 27.10 -17.37 -2.68
C CYS A 534 28.53 -16.79 -2.67
N ARG A 535 29.25 -16.88 -3.79
CA ARG A 535 30.58 -16.29 -3.94
C ARG A 535 30.54 -14.76 -3.90
N SER A 536 29.53 -14.15 -4.51
CA SER A 536 29.34 -12.69 -4.49
C SER A 536 29.11 -12.18 -3.05
N THR A 537 28.34 -12.91 -2.24
CA THR A 537 28.16 -12.65 -0.80
C THR A 537 29.48 -12.75 -0.02
N GLU A 538 30.31 -13.76 -0.29
CA GLU A 538 31.66 -13.88 0.28
C GLU A 538 32.54 -12.68 -0.07
N ARG A 539 32.63 -12.34 -1.35
CA ARG A 539 33.46 -11.23 -1.81
C ARG A 539 32.98 -9.90 -1.25
N LEU A 540 31.67 -9.72 -1.08
CA LEU A 540 31.11 -8.55 -0.41
C LEU A 540 31.53 -8.49 1.06
N ARG A 541 31.47 -9.61 1.80
CA ARG A 541 31.95 -9.71 3.19
C ARG A 541 33.41 -9.28 3.27
N ASP A 542 34.26 -9.84 2.41
CA ASP A 542 35.70 -9.52 2.37
C ASP A 542 35.94 -8.04 2.07
N TRP A 543 35.20 -7.48 1.10
CA TRP A 543 35.26 -6.06 0.76
C TRP A 543 34.87 -5.16 1.94
N LEU A 544 33.80 -5.49 2.66
CA LEU A 544 33.38 -4.73 3.84
C LEU A 544 34.41 -4.78 4.97
N LEU A 545 35.04 -5.95 5.19
CA LEU A 545 36.10 -6.08 6.19
C LEU A 545 37.36 -5.29 5.82
N ALA A 546 37.74 -5.25 4.54
CA ALA A 546 38.85 -4.43 4.09
C ALA A 546 38.60 -2.93 4.38
N HIS A 547 37.37 -2.46 4.17
CA HIS A 547 36.98 -1.06 4.45
C HIS A 547 36.77 -0.77 5.95
N ARG A 548 36.62 -1.80 6.79
CA ARG A 548 36.65 -1.66 8.25
C ARG A 548 38.08 -1.36 8.73
N ASP A 549 39.06 -2.01 8.13
CA ASP A 549 40.45 -2.05 8.62
C ASP A 549 41.35 -0.97 7.99
N ASP A 550 40.93 -0.33 6.89
CA ASP A 550 41.62 0.80 6.25
C ASP A 550 40.69 2.00 5.94
N PRO A 551 40.54 2.96 6.87
CA PRO A 551 39.81 4.20 6.62
C PRO A 551 40.59 5.21 5.75
N ALA A 552 41.82 4.94 5.29
CA ALA A 552 42.68 5.97 4.71
C ALA A 552 42.38 6.33 3.24
N GLU A 553 41.45 5.64 2.57
CA GLU A 553 40.87 6.08 1.27
C GLU A 553 39.69 7.06 1.44
N LEU A 554 39.48 7.61 2.64
CA LEU A 554 38.51 8.66 2.91
C LEU A 554 39.07 10.02 2.46
N GLY A 555 38.44 10.65 1.48
CA GLY A 555 38.67 12.08 1.21
C GLY A 555 38.34 12.90 2.46
N ASP A 556 39.18 13.89 2.78
CA ASP A 556 39.12 14.71 4.00
C ASP A 556 37.67 15.09 4.40
N PRO A 557 37.19 14.69 5.59
CA PRO A 557 35.99 15.27 6.18
C PRO A 557 36.29 16.73 6.52
N GLY A 558 35.43 17.65 6.07
CA GLY A 558 35.46 19.03 6.57
C GLY A 558 35.38 19.04 8.10
N GLU A 559 36.22 19.84 8.76
CA GLU A 559 36.33 19.88 10.22
C GLU A 559 34.96 20.03 10.91
N PRO A 560 34.63 19.18 11.90
CA PRO A 560 33.45 19.36 12.73
C PRO A 560 33.50 20.70 13.49
N GLY A 561 32.39 21.43 13.50
CA GLY A 561 32.23 22.61 14.36
C GLY A 561 32.42 22.21 15.83
N GLY A 562 33.26 22.97 16.55
CA GLY A 562 33.62 22.66 17.94
C GLY A 562 32.41 22.56 18.87
N PRO A 563 32.45 21.68 19.90
CA PRO A 563 31.35 21.50 20.83
C PRO A 563 31.08 22.76 21.65
N GLY A 564 29.81 23.12 21.81
CA GLY A 564 29.36 24.15 22.75
C GLY A 564 29.61 23.74 24.21
N GLU A 565 29.88 24.71 25.08
CA GLU A 565 30.20 24.49 26.49
C GLU A 565 29.07 23.75 27.25
N LEU A 566 29.43 22.65 27.92
CA LEU A 566 28.56 21.88 28.80
C LEU A 566 28.35 22.61 30.14
N GLY A 567 27.10 22.74 30.58
CA GLY A 567 26.77 23.17 31.95
C GLY A 567 27.08 22.11 33.00
N ASP A 568 27.37 22.54 34.23
CA ASP A 568 27.82 21.68 35.33
C ASP A 568 26.79 20.58 35.72
N PRO A 569 27.22 19.32 35.96
CA PRO A 569 26.33 18.25 36.37
C PRO A 569 25.82 18.39 37.81
N GLY A 570 24.52 18.14 38.02
CA GLY A 570 23.94 17.94 39.36
C GLY A 570 24.40 16.60 39.97
N GLY A 571 24.63 16.59 41.29
CA GLY A 571 25.15 15.41 42.02
C GLY A 571 24.19 14.21 42.05
N PRO A 572 24.72 12.99 42.31
CA PRO A 572 23.94 11.75 42.26
C PRO A 572 23.00 11.61 43.46
N GLY A 573 21.76 11.18 43.20
CA GLY A 573 20.79 10.75 44.22
C GLY A 573 20.98 9.28 44.61
N ASP A 574 20.56 8.93 45.82
CA ASP A 574 20.73 7.60 46.42
C ASP A 574 19.98 6.48 45.66
N PRO A 575 20.50 5.24 45.62
CA PRO A 575 19.85 4.13 44.93
C PRO A 575 18.63 3.61 45.70
N GLY A 576 17.49 3.46 45.02
CA GLY A 576 16.31 2.75 45.52
C GLY A 576 16.47 1.22 45.47
N GLU A 577 15.75 0.51 46.35
CA GLU A 577 15.78 -0.95 46.47
C GLU A 577 15.27 -1.68 45.20
N PRO A 578 15.77 -2.90 44.89
CA PRO A 578 15.32 -3.66 43.72
C PRO A 578 13.88 -4.19 43.92
N GLY A 579 13.00 -3.91 42.97
CA GLY A 579 11.67 -4.52 42.89
C GLY A 579 11.72 -5.99 42.46
N GLU A 580 10.69 -6.75 42.85
CA GLU A 580 10.54 -8.19 42.56
C GLU A 580 10.40 -8.47 41.05
N SER A 581 10.96 -9.60 40.61
CA SER A 581 10.91 -10.11 39.24
C SER A 581 9.47 -10.48 38.82
N GLY A 582 8.95 -9.81 37.79
CA GLY A 582 7.72 -10.19 37.11
C GLY A 582 7.85 -11.54 36.39
N GLY A 583 6.75 -12.30 36.31
CA GLY A 583 6.69 -13.59 35.62
C GLY A 583 6.82 -13.48 34.08
N PRO A 584 7.05 -14.61 33.38
CA PRO A 584 7.20 -14.62 31.93
C PRO A 584 5.89 -14.23 31.24
N GLY A 585 5.98 -13.32 30.26
CA GLY A 585 4.85 -12.90 29.42
C GLY A 585 4.41 -14.00 28.45
N ASP A 586 3.14 -13.95 28.05
CA ASP A 586 2.54 -14.88 27.09
C ASP A 586 3.17 -14.78 25.69
N PRO A 587 3.23 -15.88 24.91
CA PRO A 587 3.85 -15.91 23.59
C PRO A 587 3.12 -15.02 22.58
N GLY A 588 3.88 -14.19 21.85
CA GLY A 588 3.37 -13.37 20.75
C GLY A 588 2.90 -14.19 19.55
N GLU A 589 1.89 -13.68 18.84
CA GLU A 589 1.25 -14.37 17.74
C GLU A 589 2.00 -14.27 16.39
N PRO A 590 1.80 -15.23 15.43
CA PRO A 590 2.65 -15.35 14.23
C PRO A 590 2.39 -14.27 13.16
N GLY A 591 3.47 -13.72 12.58
CA GLY A 591 3.43 -12.79 11.44
C GLY A 591 3.19 -13.47 10.08
N GLY A 592 2.60 -12.73 9.13
CA GLY A 592 2.28 -13.21 7.78
C GLY A 592 3.46 -13.20 6.77
N PRO A 593 3.32 -13.87 5.61
CA PRO A 593 4.40 -14.07 4.63
C PRO A 593 4.68 -12.87 3.72
N GLY A 594 5.95 -12.70 3.33
CA GLY A 594 6.49 -11.59 2.54
C GLY A 594 6.02 -11.44 1.08
N ASP A 595 6.08 -10.20 0.61
CA ASP A 595 5.73 -9.72 -0.73
C ASP A 595 6.98 -9.44 -1.60
N PRO A 596 6.84 -9.35 -2.94
CA PRO A 596 7.96 -9.23 -3.87
C PRO A 596 8.59 -7.83 -3.91
N GLY A 597 9.93 -7.76 -3.78
CA GLY A 597 10.84 -6.66 -4.14
C GLY A 597 10.63 -5.32 -3.40
N GLU A 598 11.51 -4.99 -2.44
CA GLU A 598 11.39 -3.79 -1.60
C GLU A 598 11.53 -2.44 -2.34
N PRO A 599 10.52 -1.55 -2.26
CA PRO A 599 10.69 -0.11 -2.08
C PRO A 599 10.94 0.22 -0.61
N GLY A 600 11.82 1.19 -0.33
CA GLY A 600 12.33 1.38 1.03
C GLY A 600 11.32 1.91 2.07
N GLU A 601 11.48 1.40 3.29
CA GLU A 601 10.63 1.58 4.47
C GLU A 601 10.88 2.84 5.30
N SER A 602 9.82 3.48 5.79
CA SER A 602 9.91 4.52 6.83
C SER A 602 8.88 4.31 7.94
N VAL A 603 9.39 4.43 9.17
CA VAL A 603 8.82 4.56 10.53
C VAL A 603 7.93 3.42 11.04
N GLU A 604 8.40 2.77 12.10
CA GLU A 604 7.62 1.88 12.98
C GLU A 604 6.56 2.68 13.77
N PRO A 605 5.27 2.35 13.68
CA PRO A 605 4.28 2.71 14.69
C PRO A 605 4.47 1.82 15.93
N GLY A 606 4.29 2.39 17.13
CA GLY A 606 4.29 1.63 18.39
C GLY A 606 3.25 0.50 18.40
N GLU A 607 3.53 -0.52 19.22
CA GLU A 607 2.81 -1.80 19.35
C GLU A 607 1.27 -1.71 19.21
N PRO A 608 0.65 -2.46 18.28
CA PRO A 608 -0.79 -2.65 18.24
C PRO A 608 -1.27 -3.56 19.39
N GLY A 609 -2.30 -3.13 20.11
CA GLY A 609 -3.04 -3.99 21.04
C GLY A 609 -3.69 -5.18 20.31
N ALA A 610 -3.59 -6.35 20.96
CA ALA A 610 -4.22 -7.66 20.74
C ALA A 610 -5.19 -7.86 19.55
N ARG A 611 -4.97 -8.98 18.82
CA ARG A 611 -5.92 -9.55 17.85
C ARG A 611 -7.33 -9.68 18.44
N LEU A 612 -8.30 -9.11 17.74
CA LEU A 612 -9.70 -9.45 17.91
C LEU A 612 -9.96 -10.82 17.25
N GLU A 613 -10.16 -11.84 18.06
CA GLU A 613 -10.78 -13.10 17.64
C GLU A 613 -12.15 -12.82 17.00
N SER A 614 -12.53 -13.66 16.04
CA SER A 614 -13.73 -13.52 15.21
C SER A 614 -15.04 -13.53 16.01
N ALA A 615 -15.40 -12.39 16.57
CA ALA A 615 -16.77 -12.03 16.93
C ALA A 615 -17.39 -11.29 15.76
N ALA A 616 -18.60 -11.67 15.37
CA ALA A 616 -19.41 -10.94 14.41
C ALA A 616 -19.36 -9.43 14.70
N VAL A 617 -18.94 -8.64 13.72
CA VAL A 617 -18.85 -7.19 13.81
C VAL A 617 -20.28 -6.64 13.91
N ASP A 618 -20.78 -6.46 15.12
CA ASP A 618 -21.99 -5.68 15.36
C ASP A 618 -21.67 -4.19 15.11
N GLY A 619 -22.49 -3.53 14.29
CA GLY A 619 -22.12 -2.30 13.59
C GLY A 619 -21.92 -1.03 14.45
N MET A 620 -21.18 -0.07 13.88
CA MET A 620 -21.21 1.34 14.28
C MET A 620 -22.65 1.88 14.26
N PRO A 621 -22.97 2.96 15.02
CA PRO A 621 -24.32 3.51 15.04
C PRO A 621 -24.81 3.96 13.65
N GLU A 622 -25.65 3.14 13.00
CA GLU A 622 -26.29 3.48 11.73
C GLU A 622 -27.40 4.54 11.88
N PRO A 623 -27.59 5.46 10.91
CA PRO A 623 -28.70 6.42 10.97
C PRO A 623 -30.09 5.80 10.81
N ARG A 624 -30.29 4.65 10.13
CA ARG A 624 -31.63 4.07 9.90
C ARG A 624 -31.63 2.56 9.58
N ARG A 625 -31.92 1.72 10.58
CA ARG A 625 -32.72 0.48 10.45
C ARG A 625 -33.07 -0.09 11.84
N LEU A 626 -34.29 0.20 12.32
CA LEU A 626 -34.98 -0.63 13.31
C LEU A 626 -36.29 -1.09 12.68
N GLY A 627 -36.34 -2.38 12.37
CA GLY A 627 -37.55 -3.09 12.00
C GLY A 627 -37.56 -4.45 12.68
N GLY A 628 -38.16 -4.50 13.88
CA GLY A 628 -38.68 -5.73 14.49
C GLY A 628 -38.10 -6.13 15.85
N GLY A 629 -38.76 -5.70 16.93
CA GLY A 629 -38.82 -6.33 18.28
C GLY A 629 -37.51 -6.40 19.08
N SER A 630 -37.37 -5.88 20.30
CA SER A 630 -38.34 -5.47 21.31
C SER A 630 -37.64 -4.60 22.38
N GLY A 631 -38.30 -3.54 22.83
CA GLY A 631 -38.17 -3.03 24.20
C GLY A 631 -37.03 -2.07 24.55
N TRP A 632 -36.96 -0.89 23.92
CA TRP A 632 -36.42 0.31 24.58
C TRP A 632 -37.43 1.45 24.49
N ALA A 633 -37.78 1.99 25.65
CA ALA A 633 -38.74 3.06 25.81
C ALA A 633 -38.29 4.33 25.07
N ALA A 634 -39.26 5.05 24.50
CA ALA A 634 -39.05 6.35 23.87
C ALA A 634 -38.46 7.37 24.86
N SER A 635 -37.31 7.97 24.52
CA SER A 635 -36.95 9.39 24.76
C SER A 635 -35.43 9.64 24.77
N ALA A 636 -34.81 9.78 23.59
CA ALA A 636 -33.74 10.73 23.27
C ALA A 636 -33.47 10.63 21.76
N SER A 637 -33.72 11.69 21.00
CA SER A 637 -33.33 11.76 19.60
C SER A 637 -31.80 11.66 19.50
N ARG A 638 -31.27 10.68 18.75
CA ARG A 638 -29.85 10.62 18.41
C ARG A 638 -29.39 11.99 17.85
N PRO A 639 -28.17 12.46 18.18
CA PRO A 639 -27.67 13.73 17.66
C PRO A 639 -27.61 13.67 16.14
N ARG A 640 -27.85 14.81 15.49
CA ARG A 640 -27.66 14.96 14.05
C ARG A 640 -26.16 14.87 13.75
N ILE A 641 -25.80 14.14 12.71
CA ILE A 641 -24.41 14.00 12.26
C ILE A 641 -24.25 14.82 11.00
N GLU A 642 -23.26 15.70 11.00
CA GLU A 642 -22.89 16.55 9.88
C GLU A 642 -21.40 16.40 9.60
N SER A 643 -20.99 16.54 8.35
CA SER A 643 -19.60 16.51 7.93
C SER A 643 -19.25 17.74 7.11
N GLU A 644 -18.00 18.17 7.23
CA GLU A 644 -17.44 19.29 6.49
C GLU A 644 -16.07 18.86 5.94
N GLU A 645 -15.97 18.80 4.61
CA GLU A 645 -14.72 18.47 3.90
C GLU A 645 -13.86 19.73 3.75
N VAL A 646 -12.61 19.67 4.20
CA VAL A 646 -11.61 20.75 4.10
C VAL A 646 -10.44 20.28 3.23
N ALA A 647 -9.96 21.14 2.33
CA ALA A 647 -8.83 20.80 1.46
C ALA A 647 -7.50 21.01 2.19
N HIS A 648 -6.81 19.91 2.50
CA HIS A 648 -5.40 19.91 2.93
C HIS A 648 -4.72 18.58 2.56
N ARG A 649 -3.39 18.57 2.51
CA ARG A 649 -2.56 17.42 2.11
C ARG A 649 -1.36 17.30 3.04
N HIS A 650 -0.84 16.08 3.22
CA HIS A 650 0.40 15.82 3.97
C HIS A 650 0.36 16.35 5.41
N ARG A 651 -0.80 16.21 6.06
CA ARG A 651 -1.05 16.57 7.46
C ARG A 651 -1.38 15.31 8.25
N SER A 652 -0.71 15.14 9.38
CA SER A 652 -0.91 14.03 10.31
C SER A 652 -1.15 14.51 11.75
N ALA A 653 -0.42 15.54 12.18
CA ALA A 653 -0.45 16.03 13.57
C ALA A 653 -1.23 17.34 13.76
N THR A 654 -1.18 18.26 12.80
CA THR A 654 -1.91 19.54 12.84
C THR A 654 -2.46 19.92 11.47
N ALA A 655 -3.63 20.54 11.44
CA ALA A 655 -4.30 21.07 10.25
C ALA A 655 -4.88 22.47 10.53
N PRO A 656 -4.10 23.55 10.25
CA PRO A 656 -4.58 24.93 10.36
C PRO A 656 -5.83 25.20 9.52
N GLU A 657 -5.99 24.48 8.41
CA GLU A 657 -7.15 24.58 7.53
C GLU A 657 -8.43 24.09 8.23
N GLU A 658 -8.36 22.97 8.96
CA GLU A 658 -9.49 22.50 9.79
C GLU A 658 -9.76 23.46 10.95
N ALA A 659 -8.71 23.98 11.59
CA ALA A 659 -8.86 24.95 12.68
C ALA A 659 -9.53 26.25 12.23
N ALA A 660 -9.16 26.74 11.04
CA ALA A 660 -9.80 27.89 10.40
C ALA A 660 -11.27 27.63 10.09
N ALA A 661 -11.60 26.45 9.53
CA ALA A 661 -12.99 26.07 9.26
C ALA A 661 -13.84 26.03 10.53
N ILE A 662 -13.32 25.44 11.61
CA ILE A 662 -14.00 25.37 12.92
C ILE A 662 -14.21 26.78 13.49
N ARG A 663 -13.18 27.62 13.48
CA ARG A 663 -13.23 29.01 13.94
C ARG A 663 -14.28 29.81 13.16
N ASP A 664 -14.21 29.78 11.83
CA ASP A 664 -15.09 30.55 10.96
C ASP A 664 -16.56 30.11 11.11
N ARG A 665 -16.79 28.81 11.33
CA ARG A 665 -18.12 28.27 11.63
C ARG A 665 -18.70 28.80 12.94
N LEU A 666 -17.87 28.87 13.99
CA LEU A 666 -18.29 29.40 15.29
C LEU A 666 -18.54 30.92 15.23
N LEU A 667 -17.82 31.65 14.37
CA LEU A 667 -18.03 33.08 14.13
C LEU A 667 -19.21 33.41 13.19
N GLY A 668 -19.64 32.45 12.36
CA GLY A 668 -20.68 32.65 11.35
C GLY A 668 -22.09 32.91 11.92
N PRO A 669 -23.03 33.44 11.10
CA PRO A 669 -24.38 33.83 11.55
C PRO A 669 -25.26 32.66 12.05
N GLU A 670 -24.85 31.41 11.84
CA GLU A 670 -25.51 30.22 12.43
C GLU A 670 -24.95 29.83 13.82
N GLY A 671 -23.78 30.35 14.22
CA GLY A 671 -23.16 30.12 15.53
C GLY A 671 -23.17 31.35 16.46
N GLY A 672 -23.36 32.56 15.92
CA GLY A 672 -23.25 33.81 16.65
C GLY A 672 -24.56 34.60 16.76
N ALA A 673 -25.50 34.16 17.60
CA ALA A 673 -26.47 35.10 18.18
C ALA A 673 -25.96 35.56 19.55
N ALA A 674 -25.40 36.78 19.55
CA ALA A 674 -24.98 37.59 20.71
C ALA A 674 -23.59 37.34 21.31
N VAL A 675 -22.56 37.95 20.69
CA VAL A 675 -21.48 38.59 21.46
C VAL A 675 -21.88 40.05 21.64
N GLY A 676 -22.50 40.35 22.78
CA GLY A 676 -22.88 41.71 23.14
C GLY A 676 -21.63 42.56 23.40
N GLN A 677 -21.41 43.56 22.54
CA GLN A 677 -20.44 44.62 22.79
C GLN A 677 -20.93 45.47 23.96
N ASP A 678 -20.21 45.40 25.07
CA ASP A 678 -20.34 46.35 26.17
C ASP A 678 -19.89 47.73 25.69
N SER A 679 -20.86 48.60 25.42
CA SER A 679 -20.62 50.01 25.16
C SER A 679 -21.40 50.83 26.19
N GLY A 680 -20.68 51.23 27.23
CA GLY A 680 -21.19 52.13 28.24
C GLY A 680 -21.66 53.45 27.62
N ARG A 681 -22.89 53.86 27.94
CA ARG A 681 -23.23 55.28 28.03
C ARG A 681 -24.26 55.55 29.12
N HIS A 682 -23.90 56.58 29.87
CA HIS A 682 -24.49 57.16 31.07
C HIS A 682 -25.94 57.66 30.96
N SER A 683 -26.47 57.98 32.14
CA SER A 683 -27.68 58.74 32.50
C SER A 683 -28.98 57.92 32.56
N GLY A 684 -29.76 57.92 33.63
CA GLY A 684 -29.74 58.72 34.85
C GLY A 684 -31.17 58.97 35.26
N GLY A 685 -31.59 58.38 36.38
CA GLY A 685 -32.52 58.96 37.35
C GLY A 685 -34.02 59.01 37.03
N GLY A 686 -34.80 58.54 38.02
CA GLY A 686 -36.08 59.14 38.41
C GLY A 686 -37.31 58.53 37.74
N SER A 687 -37.91 57.51 38.34
CA SER A 687 -39.04 57.64 39.28
C SER A 687 -40.36 57.99 38.60
N ASP A 688 -41.29 57.03 38.54
CA ASP A 688 -42.61 57.29 39.13
C ASP A 688 -43.37 56.01 39.49
N GLN A 689 -44.27 56.19 40.44
CA GLN A 689 -44.94 55.18 41.24
C GLN A 689 -46.22 54.61 40.59
N ARG A 690 -46.68 53.53 41.24
CA ARG A 690 -48.08 53.14 41.51
C ARG A 690 -48.78 52.13 40.58
N SER A 691 -48.97 50.97 41.21
CA SER A 691 -50.26 50.33 41.53
C SER A 691 -50.85 49.37 40.50
N GLY A 692 -51.18 48.15 40.97
CA GLY A 692 -52.26 47.36 40.40
C GLY A 692 -52.07 45.84 40.42
N ARG A 693 -52.44 45.22 41.55
CA ARG A 693 -53.20 43.95 41.66
C ARG A 693 -52.85 42.76 40.74
N GLU A 694 -52.37 41.68 41.37
CA GLU A 694 -52.64 40.27 41.02
C GLU A 694 -54.16 39.97 40.98
N PRO A 695 -54.68 38.89 40.32
CA PRO A 695 -54.09 37.54 40.33
C PRO A 695 -54.23 36.62 39.09
N ALA A 696 -53.36 35.60 39.10
CA ALA A 696 -53.52 34.19 38.70
C ALA A 696 -54.18 33.80 37.35
N GLY A 697 -53.40 33.06 36.55
CA GLY A 697 -53.87 32.24 35.45
C GLY A 697 -52.71 31.59 34.69
N GLU A 698 -52.31 30.39 35.12
CA GLU A 698 -51.35 29.52 34.43
C GLU A 698 -51.77 29.24 32.99
N LEU A 699 -50.93 29.63 32.03
CA LEU A 699 -50.77 28.93 30.75
C LEU A 699 -49.29 29.02 30.39
N GLY A 700 -48.57 27.92 30.65
CA GLY A 700 -47.18 27.73 30.25
C GLY A 700 -47.05 27.87 28.74
N ARG A 701 -46.55 29.02 28.30
CA ARG A 701 -46.04 29.19 26.95
C ARG A 701 -44.63 28.62 26.94
N HIS A 702 -44.48 27.47 26.29
CA HIS A 702 -43.19 27.01 25.81
C HIS A 702 -42.57 28.14 24.96
N ALA A 703 -41.61 28.86 25.54
CA ALA A 703 -40.75 29.75 24.80
C ALA A 703 -39.94 28.90 23.82
N VAL A 704 -40.18 29.13 22.53
CA VAL A 704 -39.29 28.68 21.46
C VAL A 704 -37.93 29.30 21.74
N ARG A 705 -36.93 28.47 22.08
CA ARG A 705 -35.52 28.90 22.18
C ARG A 705 -35.05 29.22 20.76
N ASP A 706 -34.95 30.51 20.45
CA ASP A 706 -34.45 31.05 19.19
C ASP A 706 -33.07 31.69 19.38
N SER A 707 -32.15 30.95 20.00
CA SER A 707 -30.77 31.38 20.24
C SER A 707 -29.86 30.16 20.08
N GLY A 708 -28.91 30.23 19.15
CA GLY A 708 -27.89 29.19 18.95
C GLY A 708 -27.09 28.88 20.22
N PRO A 709 -26.35 27.76 20.24
CA PRO A 709 -25.60 27.33 21.42
C PRO A 709 -24.59 28.40 21.83
N ARG A 710 -24.45 28.68 23.14
CA ARG A 710 -23.42 29.60 23.62
C ARG A 710 -22.06 28.89 23.51
N PRO A 711 -20.93 29.63 23.46
CA PRO A 711 -19.60 29.01 23.41
C PRO A 711 -19.32 27.95 24.49
N ALA A 712 -19.90 28.09 25.69
CA ALA A 712 -19.79 27.13 26.78
C ALA A 712 -20.59 25.83 26.57
N ASP A 713 -21.51 25.81 25.61
CA ASP A 713 -22.36 24.67 25.24
C ASP A 713 -21.73 23.85 24.08
N VAL A 714 -20.53 24.25 23.60
CA VAL A 714 -19.78 23.61 22.50
C VAL A 714 -18.52 22.93 23.03
N LEU A 715 -18.29 21.70 22.55
CA LEU A 715 -17.05 20.95 22.71
C LEU A 715 -16.38 20.76 21.36
N VAL A 716 -15.10 21.10 21.27
CA VAL A 716 -14.23 20.74 20.15
C VAL A 716 -13.32 19.60 20.57
N VAL A 717 -13.26 18.53 19.78
CA VAL A 717 -12.37 17.39 20.02
C VAL A 717 -11.43 17.22 18.84
N ALA A 718 -10.13 17.11 19.10
CA ALA A 718 -9.13 16.86 18.07
C ALA A 718 -8.51 15.47 18.23
N PHE A 719 -8.20 14.80 17.11
CA PHE A 719 -7.58 13.47 17.13
C PHE A 719 -6.14 13.47 17.66
N THR A 720 -5.48 14.62 17.72
CA THR A 720 -4.10 14.78 18.20
C THR A 720 -4.03 15.91 19.24
N SER A 721 -3.09 15.79 20.18
CA SER A 721 -2.86 16.84 21.19
C SER A 721 -2.34 18.14 20.56
N ASP A 722 -1.43 18.05 19.58
CA ASP A 722 -0.92 19.22 18.84
C ASP A 722 -2.03 20.02 18.14
N GLN A 723 -3.03 19.33 17.56
CA GLN A 723 -4.18 20.01 16.98
C GLN A 723 -5.08 20.63 18.05
N ALA A 724 -5.27 19.95 19.19
CA ALA A 724 -6.03 20.53 20.30
C ALA A 724 -5.36 21.81 20.81
N ASP A 725 -4.03 21.85 20.87
CA ASP A 725 -3.25 23.05 21.20
C ASP A 725 -3.48 24.17 20.18
N LEU A 726 -3.32 23.88 18.89
CA LEU A 726 -3.57 24.83 17.80
C LEU A 726 -4.99 25.41 17.84
N LEU A 727 -6.00 24.56 18.04
CA LEU A 727 -7.40 24.97 18.15
C LEU A 727 -7.66 25.86 19.37
N ARG A 728 -7.01 25.59 20.51
CA ARG A 728 -7.11 26.44 21.70
C ARG A 728 -6.56 27.83 21.41
N ASP A 729 -5.40 27.92 20.77
CA ASP A 729 -4.76 29.19 20.43
C ASP A 729 -5.58 29.99 19.41
N GLU A 730 -6.06 29.34 18.34
CA GLU A 730 -6.89 29.96 17.30
C GLU A 730 -8.23 30.48 17.85
N LEU A 731 -8.91 29.71 18.69
CA LEU A 731 -10.18 30.12 19.30
C LEU A 731 -9.99 31.22 20.35
N ALA A 732 -8.90 31.18 21.12
CA ALA A 732 -8.55 32.26 22.04
C ALA A 732 -8.25 33.57 21.28
N ALA A 733 -7.49 33.50 20.19
CA ALA A 733 -7.21 34.64 19.32
C ALA A 733 -8.48 35.21 18.67
N ALA A 734 -9.47 34.36 18.39
CA ALA A 734 -10.78 34.76 17.88
C ALA A 734 -11.76 35.28 18.96
N GLY A 735 -11.35 35.40 20.22
CA GLY A 735 -12.17 35.92 21.31
C GLY A 735 -13.15 34.89 21.91
N MET A 736 -12.92 33.59 21.69
CA MET A 736 -13.75 32.48 22.18
C MET A 736 -13.00 31.53 23.15
N PRO A 737 -12.30 32.02 24.19
CA PRO A 737 -11.51 31.18 25.10
C PRO A 737 -12.36 30.25 25.99
N SER A 738 -13.69 30.45 26.01
CA SER A 738 -14.63 29.64 26.79
C SER A 738 -15.11 28.38 26.07
N VAL A 739 -14.75 28.17 24.79
CA VAL A 739 -15.01 26.92 24.07
C VAL A 739 -14.09 25.85 24.62
N ARG A 740 -14.66 24.70 24.98
CA ARG A 740 -13.89 23.55 25.46
C ARG A 740 -13.19 22.87 24.30
N VAL A 741 -11.89 22.62 24.44
CA VAL A 741 -11.11 21.88 23.44
C VAL A 741 -10.36 20.74 24.13
N GLU A 742 -10.56 19.52 23.64
CA GLU A 742 -9.98 18.29 24.19
C GLU A 742 -9.29 17.48 23.08
N ALA A 743 -8.22 16.75 23.42
CA ALA A 743 -7.68 15.71 22.53
C ALA A 743 -8.47 14.40 22.75
N VAL A 744 -8.62 13.55 21.72
CA VAL A 744 -9.34 12.26 21.84
C VAL A 744 -8.77 11.40 22.98
N ALA A 745 -7.44 11.34 23.10
CA ALA A 745 -6.76 10.57 24.14
C ALA A 745 -7.06 11.07 25.57
N GLU A 746 -7.33 12.37 25.72
CA GLU A 746 -7.59 13.03 27.00
C GLU A 746 -9.08 13.37 27.19
N SER A 747 -9.93 12.91 26.27
CA SER A 747 -11.31 13.35 26.18
C SER A 747 -12.15 12.82 27.36
N GLY A 748 -12.83 13.75 28.05
CA GLY A 748 -13.68 13.44 29.19
C GLY A 748 -15.03 12.81 28.79
N THR A 749 -15.87 12.54 29.78
CA THR A 749 -17.22 11.96 29.57
C THR A 749 -18.35 12.99 29.58
N GLU A 750 -18.04 14.27 29.80
CA GLU A 750 -19.04 15.31 29.92
C GLU A 750 -19.72 15.61 28.57
N PRO A 751 -21.07 15.65 28.52
CA PRO A 751 -21.82 15.94 27.30
C PRO A 751 -21.86 17.44 26.97
N ALA A 752 -22.00 17.75 25.69
CA ALA A 752 -22.18 19.10 25.15
C ALA A 752 -23.41 19.15 24.23
N ASP A 753 -23.95 20.36 24.00
CA ASP A 753 -25.08 20.52 23.09
C ASP A 753 -24.63 20.30 21.64
N ALA A 754 -23.43 20.79 21.30
CA ALA A 754 -22.73 20.51 20.04
C ALA A 754 -21.31 19.97 20.27
N VAL A 755 -20.94 18.92 19.52
CA VAL A 755 -19.58 18.39 19.46
C VAL A 755 -19.02 18.63 18.06
N ILE A 756 -17.84 19.24 17.95
CA ILE A 756 -17.12 19.42 16.69
C ILE A 756 -15.85 18.58 16.76
N VAL A 757 -15.64 17.71 15.79
CA VAL A 757 -14.49 16.80 15.74
C VAL A 757 -13.55 17.24 14.61
N SER A 758 -12.28 17.52 14.92
CA SER A 758 -11.21 17.77 13.96
C SER A 758 -10.39 16.49 13.78
N VAL A 759 -10.42 15.91 12.58
CA VAL A 759 -9.76 14.63 12.29
C VAL A 759 -8.27 14.79 11.97
N VAL A 760 -7.85 15.94 11.42
CA VAL A 760 -6.46 16.34 11.15
C VAL A 760 -5.76 15.59 10.02
N ALA A 761 -5.93 14.27 9.97
CA ALA A 761 -5.26 13.43 9.00
C ALA A 761 -5.75 13.74 7.58
N SER A 762 -4.82 14.03 6.66
CA SER A 762 -5.22 14.22 5.25
C SER A 762 -5.69 12.89 4.65
N THR A 763 -5.12 11.79 5.10
CA THR A 763 -5.39 10.45 4.61
C THR A 763 -5.39 9.47 5.79
N LEU A 764 -6.16 8.39 5.74
CA LEU A 764 -6.11 7.36 6.79
C LEU A 764 -4.70 6.79 7.00
N ALA A 765 -3.90 6.70 5.93
CA ALA A 765 -2.53 6.23 5.99
C ALA A 765 -1.55 7.22 6.68
N GLU A 766 -1.93 8.50 6.79
CA GLU A 766 -1.14 9.53 7.49
C GLU A 766 -1.56 9.71 8.95
N ALA A 767 -2.62 9.04 9.41
CA ALA A 767 -3.12 9.19 10.76
C ALA A 767 -2.04 8.87 11.81
N VAL A 768 -1.93 9.71 12.83
CA VAL A 768 -1.07 9.43 14.00
C VAL A 768 -1.63 8.19 14.69
N GLY A 769 -0.78 7.18 14.90
CA GLY A 769 -1.20 5.85 15.37
C GLY A 769 -1.80 4.93 14.28
N GLY A 770 -1.68 5.31 13.01
CA GLY A 770 -2.17 4.52 11.86
C GLY A 770 -3.69 4.59 11.67
N PRO A 771 -4.23 3.93 10.62
CA PRO A 771 -5.66 3.99 10.29
C PRO A 771 -6.59 3.58 11.45
N ALA A 772 -6.16 2.65 12.29
CA ALA A 772 -6.94 2.14 13.41
C ALA A 772 -7.33 3.23 14.42
N SER A 773 -6.48 4.25 14.63
CA SER A 773 -6.76 5.33 15.58
C SER A 773 -8.00 6.15 15.20
N ILE A 774 -8.25 6.31 13.89
CA ILE A 774 -9.43 7.02 13.36
C ILE A 774 -10.62 6.07 13.20
N LEU A 775 -10.38 4.79 12.93
CA LEU A 775 -11.44 3.82 12.60
C LEU A 775 -11.99 3.07 13.83
N ASP A 776 -11.47 3.38 15.02
CA ASP A 776 -11.94 2.81 16.28
C ASP A 776 -13.42 3.14 16.55
N ARG A 777 -14.24 2.09 16.64
CA ARG A 777 -15.68 2.20 16.91
C ARG A 777 -15.97 2.83 18.27
N GLU A 778 -15.26 2.42 19.31
CA GLU A 778 -15.51 2.88 20.68
C GLU A 778 -15.19 4.38 20.83
N VAL A 779 -14.18 4.86 20.10
CA VAL A 779 -13.89 6.30 20.00
C VAL A 779 -15.09 7.05 19.43
N TRP A 780 -15.61 6.63 18.28
CA TRP A 780 -16.75 7.30 17.65
C TRP A 780 -18.05 7.16 18.45
N GLU A 781 -18.33 6.00 19.06
CA GLU A 781 -19.50 5.82 19.92
C GLU A 781 -19.46 6.78 21.13
N ARG A 782 -18.28 6.96 21.72
CA ARG A 782 -18.06 7.93 22.79
C ARG A 782 -18.28 9.35 22.30
N LEU A 783 -17.69 9.75 21.16
CA LEU A 783 -17.85 11.09 20.59
C LEU A 783 -19.32 11.40 20.27
N VAL A 784 -20.02 10.46 19.62
CA VAL A 784 -21.45 10.59 19.31
C VAL A 784 -22.27 10.65 20.60
N GLY A 785 -21.94 9.84 21.61
CA GLY A 785 -22.62 9.84 22.91
C GLY A 785 -22.48 11.14 23.70
N ARG A 786 -21.46 11.95 23.41
CA ARG A 786 -21.25 13.26 24.05
C ARG A 786 -22.11 14.38 23.45
N ALA A 787 -22.61 14.22 22.23
CA ALA A 787 -23.44 15.22 21.58
C ALA A 787 -24.92 15.06 21.95
N ARG A 788 -25.54 16.11 22.50
CA ARG A 788 -26.99 16.12 22.75
C ARG A 788 -27.81 16.44 21.51
N GLU A 789 -27.34 17.39 20.68
CA GLU A 789 -28.09 17.85 19.50
C GLU A 789 -27.38 17.56 18.17
N VAL A 790 -26.08 17.87 18.09
CA VAL A 790 -25.32 17.74 16.84
C VAL A 790 -23.87 17.34 17.08
N ILE A 791 -23.37 16.45 16.23
CA ILE A 791 -21.96 16.19 16.05
C ILE A 791 -21.57 16.62 14.63
N ARG A 792 -20.55 17.47 14.51
CA ARG A 792 -19.99 17.91 13.23
C ARG A 792 -18.58 17.39 13.11
N VAL A 793 -18.27 16.70 12.02
CA VAL A 793 -16.93 16.18 11.75
C VAL A 793 -16.27 17.01 10.65
N VAL A 794 -15.19 17.70 11.00
CA VAL A 794 -14.34 18.44 10.07
C VAL A 794 -13.16 17.54 9.71
N HIS A 795 -13.00 17.28 8.42
CA HIS A 795 -12.00 16.34 7.94
C HIS A 795 -11.49 16.68 6.54
N SER A 796 -10.34 16.12 6.17
CA SER A 796 -9.82 16.24 4.82
C SER A 796 -10.77 15.70 3.74
N ASP A 797 -10.82 16.36 2.59
CA ASP A 797 -11.43 15.84 1.35
C ASP A 797 -10.73 14.56 0.82
N GLN A 798 -9.53 14.24 1.34
CA GLN A 798 -8.76 13.03 1.00
C GLN A 798 -8.86 11.91 2.03
N LEU A 799 -9.52 12.11 3.18
CA LEU A 799 -9.46 11.18 4.31
C LEU A 799 -9.83 9.74 3.88
N LEU A 800 -10.97 9.61 3.20
CA LEU A 800 -11.52 8.35 2.70
C LEU A 800 -11.02 7.99 1.27
N GLN A 801 -10.12 8.78 0.70
CA GLN A 801 -9.67 8.64 -0.68
C GLN A 801 -8.38 7.85 -0.82
N THR A 802 -7.67 7.58 0.26
CA THR A 802 -6.58 6.60 0.26
C THR A 802 -7.06 5.34 0.92
N MET A 803 -6.82 4.21 0.27
CA MET A 803 -7.17 2.94 0.86
C MET A 803 -6.11 2.52 1.88
N PRO A 804 -6.50 1.95 3.03
CA PRO A 804 -5.54 1.26 3.88
C PRO A 804 -4.91 0.10 3.11
N ARG A 805 -3.72 -0.35 3.54
CA ARG A 805 -3.04 -1.49 2.92
C ARG A 805 -3.69 -2.82 3.28
N GLU A 806 -4.28 -2.87 4.47
CA GLU A 806 -4.78 -4.08 5.11
C GLU A 806 -6.29 -4.22 4.85
N ALA A 807 -6.72 -5.44 4.54
CA ALA A 807 -8.07 -5.73 4.08
C ALA A 807 -9.12 -5.74 5.20
N ASP A 808 -8.70 -6.12 6.40
CA ASP A 808 -9.47 -6.14 7.65
C ASP A 808 -9.90 -4.76 8.14
N VAL A 809 -9.22 -3.70 7.69
CA VAL A 809 -9.56 -2.31 8.03
C VAL A 809 -10.75 -1.77 7.20
N LEU A 810 -11.09 -2.41 6.07
CA LEU A 810 -12.15 -1.93 5.15
C LEU A 810 -13.55 -1.79 5.77
N PRO A 811 -14.03 -2.70 6.64
CA PRO A 811 -15.30 -2.51 7.33
C PRO A 811 -15.33 -1.21 8.14
N GLY A 812 -14.22 -0.87 8.81
CA GLY A 812 -14.07 0.41 9.53
C GLY A 812 -14.16 1.61 8.57
N VAL A 813 -13.48 1.54 7.41
CA VAL A 813 -13.57 2.59 6.38
C VAL A 813 -15.01 2.76 5.88
N ALA A 814 -15.71 1.66 5.61
CA ALA A 814 -17.10 1.68 5.17
C ALA A 814 -18.02 2.28 6.25
N ALA A 815 -17.81 1.92 7.51
CA ALA A 815 -18.58 2.44 8.63
C ALA A 815 -18.35 3.95 8.85
N LEU A 816 -17.10 4.41 8.81
CA LEU A 816 -16.76 5.83 8.86
C LEU A 816 -17.38 6.58 7.67
N ALA A 817 -17.34 6.01 6.46
CA ALA A 817 -17.98 6.62 5.30
C ALA A 817 -19.49 6.80 5.46
N ARG A 818 -20.19 5.80 6.02
CA ARG A 818 -21.63 5.90 6.35
C ARG A 818 -21.91 6.95 7.43
N LEU A 819 -20.99 7.12 8.39
CA LEU A 819 -21.07 8.14 9.43
C LEU A 819 -20.94 9.55 8.84
N LEU A 820 -19.90 9.77 8.02
CA LEU A 820 -19.59 11.07 7.42
C LEU A 820 -20.55 11.44 6.29
N ARG A 821 -21.18 10.44 5.66
CA ARG A 821 -22.11 10.66 4.54
C ARG A 821 -23.43 9.95 4.84
N PRO A 822 -24.23 10.44 5.81
CA PRO A 822 -25.52 9.86 6.11
C PRO A 822 -26.35 9.86 4.83
N LEU A 823 -26.71 8.68 4.32
CA LEU A 823 -27.53 8.55 3.12
C LEU A 823 -28.74 9.48 3.27
N GLU A 824 -28.90 10.41 2.33
CA GLU A 824 -30.16 11.11 2.15
C GLU A 824 -31.20 10.03 1.85
N THR A 825 -31.84 9.52 2.89
CA THR A 825 -33.05 8.72 2.73
C THR A 825 -33.98 9.54 1.86
N LYS A 826 -34.17 9.08 0.62
CA LYS A 826 -35.19 9.55 -0.31
C LYS A 826 -36.45 9.89 0.50
N ARG A 827 -36.63 11.17 0.80
CA ARG A 827 -37.92 11.67 1.29
C ARG A 827 -38.85 11.46 0.11
N GLY A 828 -39.81 10.56 0.31
CA GLY A 828 -40.67 10.07 -0.76
C GLY A 828 -41.28 11.19 -1.60
N ARG A 829 -41.36 10.91 -2.89
CA ARG A 829 -42.48 11.28 -3.75
C ARG A 829 -42.80 10.11 -4.64
#